data_AF-A0A8H5T488-F1
#
_entry.id   AF-A0A8H5T488-F1
#
_cell.length_a   1.000
_cell.length_b   1.000
_cell.length_c   1.000
_cell.angle_alpha   90.00
_cell.angle_beta   90.00
_cell.angle_gamma   90.00
#
_symmetry.space_group_name_H-M   'P 1'
#
loop_
_entity.id
_entity.type
_entity.pdbx_description
1 polymer ?
#
loop_
_entity_poly.entity_id
_entity_poly.type
_entity_poly.pdbx_seq_one_letter_code
_entity_poly.pdbx_strand_id
1 'polypeptide(L)'
;MSGLHLSYQWLRYTRPSGPPSPVPEGLERHWVNTPHGRLEVLSNAPSITAKFSDLPIVFCHGGMGCACIWTEYMQYLAARGIQCYAVSLRGHGESWHPSYFRMVFATPRSALASDLIAAIEWVQMVEKSEVMLFGHSSGGGLSQGILSDGLINVKALALLGAVPGFGSIGVYLNWWKMDPWFTIRMVFHLWHPNSPLSHPDLTRRAFFGDKFPLSAVIPFQLRMNRYESYLWPFSMMYNFTSASNILRHICNDGPSGEKVLVMAGTQDKLMTTSVTEKTAAFYGEAGTKTRDGVRLHFVEGAGHHLQNDVPWEDGVEKLYQVPFFFPLRQFVSLKFTVIKHVHLPKKRQPLDLQSWHVKPSKNRLLHPELGRPTDPSQLERHLGLLPSPEHIARSVPHHPFASALPQLVNLARIQRLSVGVGAATRSLLPRSAFAGAMERKVTVPRAPELSPESPSSAGFKTYSAAGSADRISLVSGHLSHQSSSYNAASPQASSPAQVRHHSTSKATMSSQPEHATLLIPGPIEFDDEVLKSMGHYSESHVGPGFVNTFGETLTLTRKLFQSTDPSAQPYIISGSGTLGWDIVAANLVEAGENALVLSTGYFGDGFADCLRAYGANVTKLDGEVGGRPQLAEIEKALSEKKFKILTVTHVDTSTGVLSELKELAATVHRVSPETLVIVDGVCSVACEEIAFDEWGLDGVVTASQKAIGVPAGLSISFFSGRAVAAAIENRKTPIPAYFASLKNWTPIMKNYEAKKPSYFATPSPQLIHALHTGLTQIFTKPLAERFQGHIEVSNKVKKAITDMGLKIVATKPEDQAHAMTAIYLPDGVGAPDVLPKLAAKGVVFAGGIHKAIAPKYIRFGHMGVSALDPSRNHIEKALNALKESLAEAGYKA
;
A
#
# COMPACT_ATOMS: atom_id res chain seq x y z
N MET A 1 -3.36 -7.00 33.03
CA MET A 1 -2.09 -6.28 32.78
C MET A 1 -2.18 -5.66 31.38
N SER A 2 -2.55 -4.39 31.26
CA SER A 2 -2.62 -3.69 29.96
C SER A 2 -1.22 -3.27 29.49
N GLY A 3 -0.97 -3.34 28.18
CA GLY A 3 0.27 -2.87 27.54
C GLY A 3 1.51 -3.77 27.64
N LEU A 4 1.45 -4.90 28.36
CA LEU A 4 2.53 -5.90 28.37
C LEU A 4 2.42 -6.80 27.13
N HIS A 5 3.14 -6.46 26.06
CA HIS A 5 3.32 -7.35 24.92
C HIS A 5 4.50 -8.30 25.18
N LEU A 6 4.24 -9.61 25.19
CA LEU A 6 5.25 -10.68 25.19
C LEU A 6 5.02 -11.51 23.92
N SER A 7 5.95 -11.45 22.96
CA SER A 7 5.83 -12.18 21.70
C SER A 7 7.21 -12.52 21.16
N TYR A 8 7.39 -13.81 20.87
CA TYR A 8 8.64 -14.38 20.35
C TYR A 8 8.66 -14.43 18.81
N GLN A 9 7.54 -14.12 18.14
CA GLN A 9 7.40 -14.18 16.67
C GLN A 9 8.44 -13.32 15.91
N TRP A 10 8.87 -12.23 16.54
CA TRP A 10 9.77 -11.22 15.98
C TRP A 10 11.21 -11.32 16.52
N LEU A 11 11.54 -12.42 17.22
CA LEU A 11 12.86 -12.69 17.80
C LEU A 11 13.47 -13.91 17.07
N ARG A 12 14.69 -13.80 16.55
CA ARG A 12 15.27 -14.83 15.67
C ARG A 12 16.76 -15.06 15.91
N TYR A 13 17.10 -16.09 16.68
CA TYR A 13 18.48 -16.42 17.07
C TYR A 13 19.36 -17.00 15.94
N THR A 14 18.89 -17.02 14.69
CA THR A 14 19.58 -17.64 13.53
C THR A 14 19.69 -16.68 12.35
N ARG A 15 20.82 -16.73 11.63
CA ARG A 15 21.05 -15.94 10.39
C ARG A 15 19.99 -16.22 9.31
N PRO A 16 19.77 -15.31 8.35
CA PRO A 16 18.99 -15.57 7.13
C PRO A 16 19.43 -16.84 6.40
N SER A 17 18.48 -17.40 5.64
CA SER A 17 18.60 -18.69 4.96
C SER A 17 17.69 -18.70 3.74
N GLY A 18 18.28 -18.78 2.55
CA GLY A 18 17.59 -18.63 1.26
C GLY A 18 18.42 -17.81 0.28
N PRO A 19 17.91 -17.55 -0.93
CA PRO A 19 18.45 -16.52 -1.81
C PRO A 19 18.24 -15.12 -1.18
N PRO A 20 19.01 -14.09 -1.60
CA PRO A 20 18.76 -12.72 -1.20
C PRO A 20 17.36 -12.24 -1.60
N SER A 21 16.74 -11.40 -0.77
CA SER A 21 15.44 -10.79 -1.04
C SER A 21 15.46 -10.00 -2.36
N PRO A 22 14.34 -10.02 -3.13
CA PRO A 22 14.18 -9.17 -4.31
C PRO A 22 14.50 -7.71 -4.02
N VAL A 23 15.16 -7.05 -4.97
CA VAL A 23 15.44 -5.62 -4.89
C VAL A 23 14.14 -4.86 -5.16
N PRO A 24 13.85 -3.75 -4.44
CA PRO A 24 12.74 -2.88 -4.81
C PRO A 24 12.88 -2.39 -6.26
N GLU A 25 11.74 -2.15 -6.92
CA GLU A 25 11.70 -1.64 -8.28
C GLU A 25 12.51 -0.34 -8.44
N GLY A 26 13.21 -0.19 -9.56
CA GLY A 26 14.08 0.96 -9.82
C GLY A 26 15.34 1.06 -8.95
N LEU A 27 15.62 0.09 -8.06
CA LEU A 27 16.89 -0.03 -7.34
C LEU A 27 17.71 -1.19 -7.92
N GLU A 28 19.04 -1.03 -7.91
CA GLU A 28 19.99 -2.10 -8.22
C GLU A 28 20.70 -2.59 -6.96
N ARG A 29 21.30 -3.79 -7.04
CA ARG A 29 21.99 -4.47 -5.93
C ARG A 29 23.45 -4.73 -6.28
N HIS A 30 24.33 -4.09 -5.53
CA HIS A 30 25.78 -4.21 -5.63
C HIS A 30 26.37 -4.95 -4.43
N TRP A 31 27.58 -5.48 -4.61
CA TRP A 31 28.27 -6.30 -3.61
C TRP A 31 29.69 -5.78 -3.36
N VAL A 32 29.89 -5.12 -2.22
CA VAL A 32 31.22 -4.66 -1.78
C VAL A 32 31.93 -5.80 -1.05
N ASN A 33 33.08 -6.25 -1.56
CA ASN A 33 33.83 -7.34 -0.95
C ASN A 33 34.69 -6.83 0.20
N THR A 34 34.48 -7.34 1.42
CA THR A 34 35.35 -7.09 2.59
C THR A 34 36.09 -8.37 3.00
N PRO A 35 37.18 -8.28 3.80
CA PRO A 35 37.90 -9.45 4.33
C PRO A 35 37.07 -10.40 5.23
N HIS A 36 35.80 -10.11 5.49
CA HIS A 36 34.91 -10.94 6.29
C HIS A 36 33.66 -11.43 5.54
N GLY A 37 33.41 -10.89 4.34
CA GLY A 37 32.23 -11.21 3.53
C GLY A 37 31.77 -10.02 2.69
N ARG A 38 30.70 -10.22 1.91
CA ARG A 38 30.15 -9.18 1.03
C ARG A 38 29.14 -8.30 1.77
N LEU A 39 29.17 -7.01 1.51
CA LEU A 39 28.13 -6.07 1.93
C LEU A 39 27.18 -5.81 0.77
N GLU A 40 25.88 -5.80 1.06
CA GLU A 40 24.85 -5.25 0.19
C GLU A 40 24.97 -3.73 0.17
N VAL A 41 25.14 -3.17 -1.02
CA VAL A 41 24.87 -1.76 -1.31
C VAL A 41 23.77 -1.70 -2.35
N LEU A 42 22.66 -1.05 -2.04
CA LEU A 42 21.64 -0.75 -3.05
C LEU A 42 21.96 0.60 -3.70
N SER A 43 21.69 0.74 -5.00
CA SER A 43 21.80 2.02 -5.70
C SER A 43 20.51 2.40 -6.39
N ASN A 44 20.31 3.69 -6.66
CA ASN A 44 19.33 4.19 -7.59
C ASN A 44 19.97 5.29 -8.46
N ALA A 45 19.85 5.15 -9.77
CA ALA A 45 20.48 6.01 -10.77
C ALA A 45 19.50 7.09 -11.27
N PRO A 46 20.00 8.30 -11.63
CA PRO A 46 19.21 9.37 -12.22
C PRO A 46 18.21 8.89 -13.28
N SER A 47 16.92 9.09 -13.01
CA SER A 47 15.84 8.73 -13.95
C SER A 47 15.70 9.73 -15.11
N ILE A 48 16.54 10.77 -15.12
CA ILE A 48 16.63 11.82 -16.14
C ILE A 48 18.10 11.96 -16.58
N THR A 49 18.33 12.25 -17.86
CA THR A 49 19.68 12.34 -18.45
C THR A 49 20.47 13.58 -18.02
N ALA A 50 19.81 14.59 -17.43
CA ALA A 50 20.48 15.73 -16.81
C ALA A 50 20.77 15.42 -15.33
N LYS A 51 22.05 15.24 -14.97
CA LYS A 51 22.47 15.21 -13.56
C LYS A 51 22.20 16.59 -12.94
N PHE A 52 21.52 16.60 -11.78
CA PHE A 52 21.20 17.82 -11.02
C PHE A 52 22.23 18.08 -9.90
N SER A 53 23.02 17.07 -9.56
CA SER A 53 24.25 17.16 -8.79
C SER A 53 25.19 16.04 -9.22
N ASP A 54 26.48 16.36 -9.33
CA ASP A 54 27.54 15.37 -9.61
C ASP A 54 27.99 14.63 -8.34
N LEU A 55 27.54 15.04 -7.16
CA LEU A 55 27.88 14.42 -5.88
C LEU A 55 26.89 13.29 -5.52
N PRO A 56 27.32 12.02 -5.46
CA PRO A 56 26.46 10.92 -5.02
C PRO A 56 26.17 10.97 -3.51
N ILE A 57 24.97 10.54 -3.13
CA ILE A 57 24.57 10.38 -1.72
C ILE A 57 24.84 8.94 -1.26
N VAL A 58 25.44 8.78 -0.08
CA VAL A 58 25.57 7.49 0.62
C VAL A 58 24.74 7.51 1.90
N PHE A 59 23.72 6.66 1.96
CA PHE A 59 22.83 6.50 3.10
C PHE A 59 23.29 5.36 4.04
N CYS A 60 23.40 5.66 5.35
CA CYS A 60 23.66 4.69 6.41
C CYS A 60 22.41 4.55 7.32
N HIS A 61 21.87 3.33 7.42
CA HIS A 61 20.69 3.03 8.24
C HIS A 61 20.96 3.14 9.76
N GLY A 62 19.89 3.32 10.53
CA GLY A 62 19.93 3.08 11.98
C GLY A 62 20.05 1.60 12.32
N GLY A 63 20.30 1.28 13.59
CA GLY A 63 20.25 -0.09 14.09
C GLY A 63 18.88 -0.73 13.85
N MET A 64 18.87 -2.05 13.69
CA MET A 64 17.72 -2.84 13.22
C MET A 64 17.26 -2.57 11.76
N GLY A 65 17.78 -1.57 11.04
CA GLY A 65 17.42 -1.26 9.65
C GLY A 65 18.36 -1.85 8.60
N CYS A 66 17.98 -1.83 7.32
CA CYS A 66 18.86 -2.16 6.19
C CYS A 66 18.88 -1.03 5.15
N ALA A 67 19.71 -1.12 4.11
CA ALA A 67 19.68 -0.24 2.92
C ALA A 67 18.24 -0.03 2.39
N CYS A 68 17.45 -1.10 2.48
CA CYS A 68 16.01 -1.19 2.25
C CYS A 68 15.14 -0.06 2.84
N ILE A 69 15.55 0.62 3.92
CA ILE A 69 14.78 1.70 4.57
C ILE A 69 14.91 3.04 3.84
N TRP A 70 15.82 3.14 2.87
CA TRP A 70 16.06 4.36 2.10
C TRP A 70 15.39 4.35 0.73
N THR A 71 14.72 3.26 0.35
CA THR A 71 14.02 3.08 -0.94
C THR A 71 13.18 4.31 -1.30
N GLU A 72 12.37 4.77 -0.33
CA GLU A 72 11.50 5.93 -0.44
C GLU A 72 12.28 7.23 -0.76
N TYR A 73 13.39 7.51 -0.07
CA TYR A 73 14.22 8.70 -0.33
C TYR A 73 15.04 8.57 -1.64
N MET A 74 15.60 7.38 -1.90
CA MET A 74 16.45 7.12 -3.06
C MET A 74 15.69 7.30 -4.38
N GLN A 75 14.46 6.78 -4.50
CA GLN A 75 13.64 6.99 -5.70
C GLN A 75 13.25 8.47 -5.88
N TYR A 76 12.97 9.20 -4.80
CA TYR A 76 12.60 10.62 -4.88
C TYR A 76 13.72 11.53 -5.39
N LEU A 77 14.95 11.22 -4.99
CA LEU A 77 16.17 11.95 -5.35
C LEU A 77 16.70 11.51 -6.73
N ALA A 78 16.65 10.22 -7.06
CA ALA A 78 16.99 9.72 -8.40
C ALA A 78 16.06 10.28 -9.49
N ALA A 79 14.76 10.40 -9.21
CA ALA A 79 13.80 11.08 -10.08
C ALA A 79 14.08 12.60 -10.26
N ARG A 80 14.92 13.18 -9.39
CA ARG A 80 15.42 14.57 -9.46
C ARG A 80 16.87 14.65 -9.94
N GLY A 81 17.39 13.61 -10.59
CA GLY A 81 18.71 13.63 -11.22
C GLY A 81 19.89 13.47 -10.26
N ILE A 82 19.70 12.86 -9.09
CA ILE A 82 20.71 12.69 -8.03
C ILE A 82 21.06 11.21 -7.83
N GLN A 83 22.33 10.85 -8.02
CA GLN A 83 22.83 9.49 -7.79
C GLN A 83 22.79 9.12 -6.30
N CYS A 84 22.20 7.96 -5.97
CA CYS A 84 21.98 7.54 -4.59
C CYS A 84 22.44 6.10 -4.32
N TYR A 85 23.03 5.88 -3.14
CA TYR A 85 23.43 4.57 -2.63
C TYR A 85 23.00 4.40 -1.17
N ALA A 86 22.67 3.18 -0.75
CA ALA A 86 22.43 2.84 0.64
C ALA A 86 23.14 1.54 1.01
N VAL A 87 23.91 1.55 2.11
CA VAL A 87 24.65 0.38 2.60
C VAL A 87 23.85 -0.38 3.66
N SER A 88 23.91 -1.72 3.61
CA SER A 88 23.59 -2.59 4.74
C SER A 88 24.89 -3.05 5.42
N LEU A 89 25.03 -2.83 6.72
CA LEU A 89 26.23 -3.23 7.48
C LEU A 89 26.26 -4.76 7.73
N ARG A 90 27.34 -5.33 8.29
CA ARG A 90 27.39 -6.78 8.59
C ARG A 90 26.25 -7.19 9.52
N GLY A 91 25.61 -8.33 9.25
CA GLY A 91 24.41 -8.77 9.98
C GLY A 91 23.14 -7.97 9.71
N HIS A 92 23.14 -7.07 8.72
CA HIS A 92 21.99 -6.26 8.32
C HIS A 92 21.60 -6.57 6.87
N GLY A 93 20.31 -6.46 6.53
CA GLY A 93 19.82 -6.65 5.16
C GLY A 93 20.23 -7.98 4.53
N GLU A 94 20.84 -7.94 3.35
CA GLU A 94 21.43 -9.11 2.66
C GLU A 94 22.96 -9.16 2.72
N SER A 95 23.58 -8.31 3.55
CA SER A 95 25.02 -8.38 3.83
C SER A 95 25.40 -9.66 4.56
N TRP A 96 26.70 -10.00 4.56
CA TRP A 96 27.19 -11.17 5.27
C TRP A 96 26.81 -11.12 6.76
N HIS A 97 26.29 -12.23 7.28
CA HIS A 97 25.79 -12.33 8.65
C HIS A 97 26.76 -13.08 9.56
N PRO A 98 27.26 -12.45 10.65
CA PRO A 98 27.85 -13.18 11.77
C PRO A 98 26.83 -14.14 12.42
N SER A 99 27.29 -15.06 13.26
CA SER A 99 26.38 -15.80 14.15
C SER A 99 25.77 -14.87 15.19
N TYR A 100 24.60 -15.21 15.76
CA TYR A 100 23.91 -14.44 16.80
C TYR A 100 24.87 -13.97 17.90
N PHE A 101 25.60 -14.90 18.53
CA PHE A 101 26.54 -14.55 19.60
C PHE A 101 27.67 -13.60 19.13
N ARG A 102 28.19 -13.77 17.91
CA ARG A 102 29.24 -12.90 17.37
C ARG A 102 28.71 -11.50 17.05
N MET A 103 27.49 -11.39 16.51
CA MET A 103 26.87 -10.11 16.22
C MET A 103 26.53 -9.37 17.52
N VAL A 104 25.75 -10.01 18.39
CA VAL A 104 25.16 -9.40 19.59
C VAL A 104 26.21 -9.02 20.64
N PHE A 105 27.22 -9.86 20.86
CA PHE A 105 28.18 -9.70 21.97
C PHE A 105 29.64 -9.45 21.55
N ALA A 106 29.99 -9.57 20.26
CA ALA A 106 31.40 -9.50 19.81
C ALA A 106 31.63 -8.66 18.54
N THR A 107 30.68 -7.82 18.13
CA THR A 107 30.82 -6.91 16.97
C THR A 107 30.84 -5.44 17.44
N PRO A 108 32.03 -4.82 17.67
CA PRO A 108 32.13 -3.45 18.18
C PRO A 108 31.76 -2.38 17.13
N ARG A 109 31.57 -1.12 17.55
CA ARG A 109 31.36 0.04 16.64
C ARG A 109 32.41 0.11 15.53
N SER A 110 33.68 -0.15 15.84
CA SER A 110 34.77 -0.17 14.86
C SER A 110 34.63 -1.23 13.76
N ALA A 111 33.96 -2.34 14.05
CA ALA A 111 33.67 -3.38 13.06
C ALA A 111 32.56 -2.95 12.08
N LEU A 112 31.55 -2.22 12.55
CA LEU A 112 30.52 -1.63 11.69
C LEU A 112 31.03 -0.39 10.95
N ALA A 113 31.96 0.36 11.56
CA ALA A 113 32.63 1.49 10.94
C ALA A 113 33.41 1.06 9.69
N SER A 114 34.13 -0.07 9.73
CA SER A 114 34.84 -0.58 8.56
C SER A 114 33.92 -1.08 7.44
N ASP A 115 32.67 -1.47 7.75
CA ASP A 115 31.67 -1.74 6.71
C ASP A 115 31.21 -0.45 6.01
N LEU A 116 30.93 0.60 6.78
CA LEU A 116 30.51 1.90 6.26
C LEU A 116 31.64 2.57 5.43
N ILE A 117 32.88 2.52 5.92
CA ILE A 117 34.05 3.05 5.20
C ILE A 117 34.23 2.31 3.87
N ALA A 118 34.26 0.97 3.87
CA ALA A 118 34.42 0.19 2.64
C ALA A 118 33.31 0.45 1.60
N ALA A 119 32.08 0.72 2.05
CA ALA A 119 30.99 1.11 1.16
C ALA A 119 31.15 2.55 0.60
N ILE A 120 31.63 3.50 1.41
CA ILE A 120 31.93 4.87 0.95
C ILE A 120 33.09 4.84 -0.06
N GLU A 121 34.19 4.15 0.25
CA GLU A 121 35.36 4.00 -0.63
C GLU A 121 34.97 3.34 -1.97
N TRP A 122 34.08 2.34 -1.94
CA TRP A 122 33.55 1.72 -3.16
C TRP A 122 32.70 2.69 -3.99
N VAL A 123 31.82 3.49 -3.38
CA VAL A 123 31.06 4.52 -4.12
C VAL A 123 31.99 5.59 -4.69
N GLN A 124 32.98 6.05 -3.92
CA GLN A 124 33.99 7.00 -4.38
C GLN A 124 34.81 6.45 -5.57
N MET A 125 35.10 5.15 -5.59
CA MET A 125 35.78 4.47 -6.70
C MET A 125 34.90 4.36 -7.95
N VAL A 126 33.60 4.06 -7.79
CA VAL A 126 32.64 3.88 -8.90
C VAL A 126 32.30 5.23 -9.55
N GLU A 127 31.85 6.21 -8.76
CA GLU A 127 31.44 7.53 -9.28
C GLU A 127 32.62 8.48 -9.51
N LYS A 128 33.83 8.14 -9.04
CA LYS A 128 35.05 8.97 -9.11
C LYS A 128 34.86 10.36 -8.46
N SER A 129 34.01 10.43 -7.46
CA SER A 129 33.61 11.65 -6.75
C SER A 129 33.61 11.43 -5.24
N GLU A 130 33.87 12.49 -4.48
CA GLU A 130 33.51 12.52 -3.06
C GLU A 130 31.99 12.40 -2.87
N VAL A 131 31.56 11.88 -1.71
CA VAL A 131 30.16 11.57 -1.40
C VAL A 131 29.55 12.59 -0.44
N MET A 132 28.23 12.68 -0.41
CA MET A 132 27.47 13.27 0.69
C MET A 132 26.95 12.15 1.61
N LEU A 133 27.27 12.19 2.91
CA LEU A 133 26.98 11.09 3.85
C LEU A 133 25.71 11.39 4.68
N PHE A 134 24.70 10.53 4.57
CA PHE A 134 23.39 10.70 5.18
C PHE A 134 23.14 9.57 6.19
N GLY A 135 23.16 9.85 7.49
CA GLY A 135 23.09 8.84 8.54
C GLY A 135 21.85 8.94 9.42
N HIS A 136 21.11 7.83 9.54
CA HIS A 136 19.94 7.72 10.43
C HIS A 136 20.30 7.12 11.79
N SER A 137 19.74 7.63 12.89
CA SER A 137 19.86 7.04 14.24
C SER A 137 21.30 6.64 14.61
N SER A 138 21.55 5.40 15.04
CA SER A 138 22.90 4.90 15.35
C SER A 138 23.85 4.86 14.14
N GLY A 139 23.36 4.84 12.91
CA GLY A 139 24.15 5.02 11.67
C GLY A 139 24.58 6.47 11.47
N GLY A 140 23.73 7.43 11.87
CA GLY A 140 24.13 8.82 12.07
C GLY A 140 25.21 8.96 13.14
N GLY A 141 25.11 8.23 14.24
CA GLY A 141 26.18 8.09 15.23
C GLY A 141 27.47 7.53 14.63
N LEU A 142 27.38 6.43 13.88
CA LEU A 142 28.51 5.78 13.21
C LEU A 142 29.22 6.71 12.22
N SER A 143 28.44 7.48 11.44
CA SER A 143 28.91 8.47 10.46
C SER A 143 29.70 9.61 11.14
N GLN A 144 29.17 10.16 12.25
CA GLN A 144 29.88 11.14 13.07
C GLN A 144 31.17 10.54 13.67
N GLY A 145 31.13 9.25 14.05
CA GLY A 145 32.28 8.50 14.52
C GLY A 145 33.43 8.48 13.51
N ILE A 146 33.21 7.98 12.29
CA ILE A 146 34.29 7.84 11.30
C ILE A 146 34.89 9.18 10.85
N LEU A 147 34.10 10.25 10.84
CA LEU A 147 34.57 11.62 10.57
C LEU A 147 35.29 12.25 11.79
N SER A 148 34.90 11.90 13.01
CA SER A 148 35.60 12.33 14.24
C SER A 148 36.93 11.62 14.43
N ASP A 149 36.97 10.33 14.05
CA ASP A 149 38.12 9.44 14.13
C ASP A 149 39.09 9.65 12.94
N GLY A 150 38.71 10.46 11.94
CA GLY A 150 39.55 10.88 10.81
C GLY A 150 39.79 9.79 9.76
N LEU A 151 38.83 8.87 9.60
CA LEU A 151 38.98 7.66 8.80
C LEU A 151 38.49 7.80 7.34
N ILE A 152 37.73 8.85 7.03
CA ILE A 152 37.21 9.14 5.68
C ILE A 152 36.94 10.65 5.56
N ASN A 153 36.95 11.16 4.32
CA ASN A 153 36.46 12.52 3.98
C ASN A 153 35.17 12.43 3.17
N VAL A 154 34.29 13.42 3.34
CA VAL A 154 33.01 13.55 2.63
C VAL A 154 32.76 15.01 2.25
N LYS A 155 31.98 15.30 1.19
CA LYS A 155 31.57 16.68 0.90
C LYS A 155 30.61 17.25 1.94
N ALA A 156 29.75 16.43 2.53
CA ALA A 156 28.73 16.91 3.45
C ALA A 156 28.19 15.81 4.38
N LEU A 157 27.54 16.21 5.48
CA LEU A 157 26.93 15.32 6.46
C LEU A 157 25.46 15.69 6.73
N ALA A 158 24.55 14.70 6.63
CA ALA A 158 23.16 14.82 7.10
C ALA A 158 22.89 13.85 8.25
N LEU A 159 22.29 14.35 9.33
CA LEU A 159 22.00 13.64 10.57
C LEU A 159 20.49 13.55 10.79
N LEU A 160 19.91 12.39 10.49
CA LEU A 160 18.46 12.18 10.39
C LEU A 160 17.95 11.35 11.56
N GLY A 161 17.33 12.00 12.55
CA GLY A 161 17.01 11.36 13.83
C GLY A 161 18.26 10.72 14.46
N ALA A 162 19.43 11.33 14.30
CA ALA A 162 20.72 10.70 14.59
C ALA A 162 21.00 10.57 16.10
N VAL A 163 21.77 9.53 16.47
CA VAL A 163 22.44 9.48 17.78
C VAL A 163 23.37 10.71 17.91
N PRO A 164 23.22 11.56 18.93
CA PRO A 164 24.07 12.73 19.10
C PRO A 164 25.51 12.34 19.40
N GLY A 165 26.48 12.99 18.74
CA GLY A 165 27.91 12.74 18.96
C GLY A 165 28.39 12.91 20.41
N PHE A 166 27.68 13.69 21.22
CA PHE A 166 27.94 13.91 22.65
C PHE A 166 27.38 12.82 23.59
N GLY A 167 26.63 11.83 23.08
CA GLY A 167 26.23 10.64 23.83
C GLY A 167 24.71 10.39 23.92
N SER A 168 24.30 9.13 23.73
CA SER A 168 22.90 8.70 23.62
C SER A 168 22.20 8.31 24.92
N ILE A 169 22.81 8.52 26.11
CA ILE A 169 22.22 8.06 27.38
C ILE A 169 20.79 8.59 27.63
N GLY A 170 20.49 9.82 27.22
CA GLY A 170 19.13 10.40 27.29
C GLY A 170 18.11 9.68 26.40
N VAL A 171 18.55 9.14 25.25
CA VAL A 171 17.72 8.37 24.30
C VAL A 171 17.27 7.05 24.92
N TYR A 172 18.16 6.40 25.68
CA TYR A 172 17.84 5.19 26.44
C TYR A 172 16.87 5.45 27.60
N LEU A 173 16.98 6.61 28.26
CA LEU A 173 15.99 7.03 29.26
C LEU A 173 14.62 7.32 28.64
N ASN A 174 14.58 7.85 27.40
CA ASN A 174 13.33 8.02 26.66
C ASN A 174 12.69 6.67 26.30
N TRP A 175 13.49 5.68 25.87
CA TRP A 175 13.05 4.29 25.67
C TRP A 175 12.37 3.70 26.92
N TRP A 176 12.97 3.85 28.10
CA TRP A 176 12.40 3.35 29.36
C TRP A 176 11.10 4.09 29.75
N LYS A 177 11.00 5.41 29.52
CA LYS A 177 9.77 6.18 29.77
C LYS A 177 8.61 5.75 28.85
N MET A 178 8.93 5.46 27.59
CA MET A 178 7.96 5.05 26.55
C MET A 178 7.44 3.62 26.74
N ASP A 179 8.18 2.78 27.48
CA ASP A 179 7.86 1.38 27.69
C ASP A 179 8.28 0.90 29.10
N PRO A 180 7.45 1.11 30.14
CA PRO A 180 7.73 0.63 31.50
C PRO A 180 7.90 -0.89 31.61
N TRP A 181 7.43 -1.66 30.62
CA TRP A 181 7.59 -3.11 30.55
C TRP A 181 8.93 -3.56 29.95
N PHE A 182 9.76 -2.63 29.44
CA PHE A 182 11.03 -2.90 28.75
C PHE A 182 11.89 -3.94 29.46
N THR A 183 12.26 -3.68 30.72
CA THR A 183 13.21 -4.53 31.47
C THR A 183 12.64 -5.91 31.79
N ILE A 184 11.35 -5.99 32.11
CA ILE A 184 10.65 -7.26 32.34
C ILE A 184 10.63 -8.07 31.03
N ARG A 185 10.30 -7.42 29.91
CA ARG A 185 10.28 -8.07 28.59
C ARG A 185 11.67 -8.51 28.14
N MET A 186 12.72 -7.73 28.40
CA MET A 186 14.12 -8.12 28.13
C MET A 186 14.49 -9.43 28.84
N VAL A 187 14.09 -9.62 30.09
CA VAL A 187 14.34 -10.87 30.84
C VAL A 187 13.58 -12.05 30.22
N PHE A 188 12.28 -11.93 29.96
CA PHE A 188 11.50 -13.01 29.33
C PHE A 188 11.98 -13.35 27.91
N HIS A 189 12.49 -12.36 27.18
CA HIS A 189 13.07 -12.54 25.84
C HIS A 189 14.59 -12.87 25.87
N LEU A 190 15.11 -13.36 27.00
CA LEU A 190 16.50 -13.83 27.16
C LEU A 190 17.57 -12.81 26.69
N TRP A 191 17.32 -11.53 26.93
CA TRP A 191 18.13 -10.41 26.46
C TRP A 191 18.37 -10.39 24.93
N HIS A 192 17.38 -10.83 24.15
CA HIS A 192 17.38 -10.65 22.69
C HIS A 192 17.25 -9.16 22.32
N PRO A 193 18.12 -8.59 21.46
CA PRO A 193 18.18 -7.14 21.23
C PRO A 193 16.91 -6.56 20.59
N ASN A 194 16.16 -7.34 19.80
CA ASN A 194 14.86 -6.93 19.25
C ASN A 194 13.71 -6.96 20.28
N SER A 195 13.93 -7.35 21.54
CA SER A 195 12.87 -7.40 22.57
C SER A 195 12.09 -6.09 22.76
N PRO A 196 12.69 -4.89 22.71
CA PRO A 196 11.95 -3.62 22.77
C PRO A 196 11.03 -3.38 21.56
N LEU A 197 11.21 -4.17 20.49
CA LEU A 197 10.55 -4.08 19.19
C LEU A 197 9.87 -5.41 18.81
N SER A 198 9.47 -6.21 19.81
CA SER A 198 8.99 -7.58 19.62
C SER A 198 7.53 -7.70 19.18
N HIS A 199 6.85 -6.60 18.89
CA HIS A 199 5.43 -6.55 18.55
C HIS A 199 5.17 -5.34 17.64
N PRO A 200 4.28 -5.41 16.64
CA PRO A 200 3.98 -4.29 15.75
C PRO A 200 3.65 -2.98 16.50
N ASP A 201 2.90 -3.02 17.61
CA ASP A 201 2.59 -1.83 18.41
C ASP A 201 3.81 -1.18 19.07
N LEU A 202 4.80 -1.98 19.49
CA LEU A 202 6.04 -1.49 20.09
C LEU A 202 6.90 -0.80 19.02
N THR A 203 7.05 -1.46 17.87
CA THR A 203 7.72 -0.90 16.69
C THR A 203 7.03 0.37 16.21
N ARG A 204 5.69 0.41 16.16
CA ARG A 204 4.91 1.61 15.84
C ARG A 204 5.19 2.74 16.83
N ARG A 205 5.09 2.46 18.13
CA ARG A 205 5.27 3.45 19.20
C ARG A 205 6.68 4.04 19.21
N ALA A 206 7.70 3.21 18.99
CA ALA A 206 9.10 3.61 19.01
C ALA A 206 9.56 4.35 17.76
N PHE A 207 9.11 3.92 16.58
CA PHE A 207 9.69 4.37 15.31
C PHE A 207 8.83 5.35 14.51
N PHE A 208 7.53 5.44 14.76
CA PHE A 208 6.61 6.17 13.88
C PHE A 208 5.74 7.19 14.63
N GLY A 209 5.25 8.18 13.88
CA GLY A 209 4.23 9.13 14.28
C GLY A 209 2.89 8.43 14.49
N ASP A 210 2.02 9.05 15.30
CA ASP A 210 0.83 8.37 15.81
C ASP A 210 -0.21 8.04 14.71
N LYS A 211 -0.13 8.76 13.58
CA LYS A 211 -0.91 8.53 12.34
C LYS A 211 -0.44 7.35 11.50
N PHE A 212 0.75 6.80 11.73
CA PHE A 212 1.26 5.68 10.92
C PHE A 212 0.44 4.40 11.19
N PRO A 213 -0.13 3.75 10.16
CA PRO A 213 -1.06 2.65 10.36
C PRO A 213 -0.34 1.34 10.72
N LEU A 214 -0.86 0.63 11.73
CA LEU A 214 -0.26 -0.61 12.25
C LEU A 214 -0.09 -1.70 11.16
N SER A 215 -0.99 -1.75 10.18
CA SER A 215 -0.91 -2.64 9.01
C SER A 215 0.33 -2.39 8.13
N ALA A 216 0.84 -1.16 8.06
CA ALA A 216 2.07 -0.84 7.32
C ALA A 216 3.35 -1.14 8.13
N VAL A 217 3.24 -1.27 9.46
CA VAL A 217 4.35 -1.61 10.36
C VAL A 217 4.77 -3.07 10.21
N ILE A 218 3.83 -4.00 10.00
CA ILE A 218 4.13 -5.43 9.83
C ILE A 218 5.18 -5.67 8.72
N PRO A 219 5.01 -5.17 7.48
CA PRO A 219 6.03 -5.24 6.43
C PRO A 219 7.17 -4.20 6.52
N PHE A 220 7.21 -3.35 7.55
CA PHE A 220 8.47 -2.76 8.01
C PHE A 220 9.25 -3.76 8.87
N GLN A 221 8.58 -4.35 9.86
CA GLN A 221 9.15 -5.28 10.84
C GLN A 221 9.65 -6.59 10.22
N LEU A 222 9.06 -7.04 9.09
CA LEU A 222 9.58 -8.15 8.28
C LEU A 222 10.92 -7.84 7.60
N ARG A 223 11.26 -6.56 7.40
CA ARG A 223 12.53 -6.09 6.82
C ARG A 223 13.55 -5.63 7.87
N MET A 224 13.19 -5.66 9.16
CA MET A 224 14.14 -5.37 10.24
C MET A 224 15.11 -6.54 10.44
N ASN A 225 16.34 -6.22 10.86
CA ASN A 225 17.37 -7.23 11.07
C ASN A 225 17.00 -8.16 12.23
N ARG A 226 17.49 -9.40 12.16
CA ARG A 226 17.13 -10.45 13.11
C ARG A 226 17.67 -10.21 14.53
N TYR A 227 18.82 -9.55 14.63
CA TYR A 227 19.52 -9.23 15.87
C TYR A 227 20.58 -8.15 15.60
N GLU A 228 20.97 -7.45 16.66
CA GLU A 228 21.82 -6.25 16.62
C GLU A 228 22.96 -6.37 17.64
N SER A 229 24.08 -5.68 17.39
CA SER A 229 25.17 -5.56 18.36
C SER A 229 24.78 -4.70 19.56
N TYR A 230 24.99 -5.21 20.78
CA TYR A 230 24.94 -4.37 21.98
C TYR A 230 26.14 -3.42 22.07
N LEU A 231 27.32 -3.86 21.62
CA LEU A 231 28.56 -3.08 21.71
C LEU A 231 28.51 -1.80 20.85
N TRP A 232 27.73 -1.79 19.76
CA TRP A 232 27.61 -0.62 18.88
C TRP A 232 27.00 0.60 19.60
N PRO A 233 25.73 0.59 20.05
CA PRO A 233 25.14 1.76 20.70
C PRO A 233 25.60 1.93 22.16
N PHE A 234 26.05 0.87 22.86
CA PHE A 234 26.70 1.04 24.17
C PHE A 234 27.97 1.89 24.07
N SER A 235 28.77 1.75 23.00
CA SER A 235 29.95 2.60 22.77
C SER A 235 29.63 4.06 22.43
N MET A 236 28.34 4.42 22.31
CA MET A 236 27.85 5.76 21.98
C MET A 236 26.94 6.35 23.07
N MET A 237 26.85 5.73 24.26
CA MET A 237 26.03 6.25 25.38
C MET A 237 26.56 7.58 25.95
N TYR A 238 27.87 7.76 25.95
CA TYR A 238 28.59 8.97 26.37
C TYR A 238 29.24 9.63 25.17
N ASN A 239 29.86 10.81 25.35
CA ASN A 239 30.54 11.51 24.26
C ASN A 239 31.61 10.61 23.62
N PHE A 240 31.47 10.40 22.31
CA PHE A 240 32.34 9.53 21.50
C PHE A 240 32.90 10.27 20.28
N THR A 241 32.75 11.59 20.19
CA THR A 241 33.16 12.41 19.05
C THR A 241 33.70 13.78 19.42
N SER A 242 34.28 14.48 18.44
CA SER A 242 34.55 15.91 18.48
C SER A 242 33.96 16.56 17.24
N ALA A 243 33.00 17.49 17.41
CA ALA A 243 32.44 18.26 16.29
C ALA A 243 33.53 19.00 15.50
N SER A 244 34.58 19.50 16.17
CA SER A 244 35.71 20.16 15.49
C SER A 244 36.62 19.19 14.71
N ASN A 245 36.59 17.88 15.01
CA ASN A 245 37.23 16.86 14.16
C ASN A 245 36.33 16.55 12.95
N ILE A 246 35.02 16.38 13.18
CA ILE A 246 34.04 16.07 12.12
C ILE A 246 34.05 17.17 11.05
N LEU A 247 33.95 18.44 11.46
CA LEU A 247 33.95 19.61 10.56
C LEU A 247 35.26 19.78 9.76
N ARG A 248 36.36 19.13 10.18
CA ARG A 248 37.65 19.10 9.46
C ARG A 248 37.70 18.04 8.35
N HIS A 249 36.89 16.98 8.43
CA HIS A 249 36.79 15.93 7.40
C HIS A 249 35.52 16.08 6.53
N ILE A 250 34.86 17.24 6.61
CA ILE A 250 33.78 17.64 5.70
C ILE A 250 34.34 18.70 4.73
N CYS A 251 34.63 18.27 3.50
CA CYS A 251 35.33 19.03 2.47
C CYS A 251 34.38 19.89 1.62
N ASN A 252 33.35 20.51 2.21
CA ASN A 252 32.52 21.47 1.48
C ASN A 252 33.27 22.80 1.30
N ASP A 253 33.48 23.15 0.03
CA ASP A 253 34.11 24.40 -0.43
C ASP A 253 33.07 25.36 -1.05
N GLY A 254 31.78 25.01 -0.95
CA GLY A 254 30.65 25.73 -1.55
C GLY A 254 30.33 27.09 -0.88
N PRO A 255 29.70 28.01 -1.62
CA PRO A 255 29.63 29.43 -1.26
C PRO A 255 28.74 29.78 -0.06
N SER A 256 27.97 28.84 0.52
CA SER A 256 27.20 29.08 1.75
C SER A 256 27.94 28.71 3.04
N GLY A 257 29.06 27.96 2.97
CA GLY A 257 29.82 27.52 4.14
C GLY A 257 29.12 26.46 5.03
N GLU A 258 27.86 26.11 4.74
CA GLU A 258 27.11 25.06 5.43
C GLU A 258 27.77 23.68 5.24
N LYS A 259 27.89 22.90 6.31
CA LYS A 259 28.55 21.57 6.30
C LYS A 259 27.70 20.44 6.88
N VAL A 260 26.79 20.76 7.79
CA VAL A 260 25.98 19.76 8.52
C VAL A 260 24.50 20.13 8.46
N LEU A 261 23.66 19.18 8.01
CA LEU A 261 22.22 19.22 8.26
C LEU A 261 21.89 18.32 9.47
N VAL A 262 21.07 18.83 10.39
CA VAL A 262 20.43 18.04 11.44
C VAL A 262 18.91 18.10 11.21
N MET A 263 18.23 16.95 11.19
CA MET A 263 16.78 16.88 11.03
C MET A 263 16.15 15.73 11.82
N ALA A 264 14.96 15.95 12.36
CA ALA A 264 14.15 14.90 13.02
C ALA A 264 12.64 15.11 12.76
N GLY A 265 11.83 14.13 13.15
CA GLY A 265 10.37 14.27 13.19
C GLY A 265 9.89 14.96 14.47
N THR A 266 8.82 15.75 14.40
CA THR A 266 8.25 16.42 15.60
C THR A 266 7.63 15.45 16.61
N GLN A 267 7.33 14.21 16.19
CA GLN A 267 6.86 13.11 17.03
C GLN A 267 7.94 12.05 17.30
N ASP A 268 9.22 12.33 17.03
CA ASP A 268 10.32 11.45 17.42
C ASP A 268 10.41 11.37 18.96
N LYS A 269 10.03 10.21 19.49
CA LYS A 269 10.02 9.92 20.94
C LYS A 269 11.41 9.52 21.47
N LEU A 270 12.38 9.29 20.59
CA LEU A 270 13.74 8.87 20.92
C LEU A 270 14.70 10.07 20.83
N MET A 271 14.84 10.66 19.64
CA MET A 271 15.58 11.90 19.40
C MET A 271 14.60 13.06 19.36
N THR A 272 14.04 13.39 20.52
CA THR A 272 13.08 14.49 20.67
C THR A 272 13.65 15.81 20.15
N THR A 273 12.78 16.77 19.82
CA THR A 273 13.18 18.10 19.32
C THR A 273 14.33 18.74 20.11
N SER A 274 14.29 18.67 21.44
CA SER A 274 15.37 19.19 22.31
C SER A 274 16.70 18.42 22.20
N VAL A 275 16.69 17.12 21.88
CA VAL A 275 17.91 16.36 21.56
C VAL A 275 18.44 16.77 20.18
N THR A 276 17.55 16.98 19.20
CA THR A 276 17.91 17.44 17.85
C THR A 276 18.48 18.86 17.86
N GLU A 277 17.88 19.78 18.61
CA GLU A 277 18.37 21.15 18.84
C GLU A 277 19.79 21.15 19.45
N LYS A 278 20.01 20.35 20.50
CA LYS A 278 21.33 20.17 21.11
C LYS A 278 22.33 19.54 20.14
N THR A 279 21.87 18.67 19.24
CA THR A 279 22.72 18.10 18.18
C THR A 279 23.15 19.16 17.18
N ALA A 280 22.27 20.09 16.79
CA ALA A 280 22.65 21.24 15.97
C ALA A 280 23.61 22.21 16.72
N ALA A 281 23.32 22.50 17.99
CA ALA A 281 24.17 23.35 18.83
C ALA A 281 25.60 22.80 18.98
N PHE A 282 25.76 21.49 19.17
CA PHE A 282 27.05 20.80 19.26
C PHE A 282 27.98 21.05 18.05
N TYR A 283 27.42 21.23 16.85
CA TYR A 283 28.20 21.65 15.67
C TYR A 283 28.38 23.17 15.60
N GLY A 284 27.34 23.96 15.95
CA GLY A 284 27.40 25.42 15.94
C GLY A 284 28.41 26.01 16.92
N GLU A 285 28.60 25.38 18.09
CA GLU A 285 29.60 25.76 19.10
C GLU A 285 31.04 25.44 18.69
N ALA A 286 31.22 24.50 17.74
CA ALA A 286 32.53 24.11 17.21
C ALA A 286 32.91 24.80 15.88
N GLY A 287 32.01 25.62 15.33
CA GLY A 287 32.21 26.36 14.08
C GLY A 287 33.07 27.61 14.26
N THR A 288 33.80 28.00 13.21
CA THR A 288 34.63 29.21 13.24
C THR A 288 33.80 30.48 13.04
N LYS A 289 33.35 31.07 14.16
CA LYS A 289 32.80 32.43 14.31
C LYS A 289 31.42 32.75 13.69
N THR A 290 30.81 31.89 12.89
CA THR A 290 29.39 32.05 12.52
C THR A 290 28.56 30.80 12.77
N ARG A 291 27.23 30.97 12.96
CA ARG A 291 26.27 29.87 13.14
C ARG A 291 25.94 29.16 11.82
N ASP A 292 26.41 29.72 10.70
CA ASP A 292 25.95 29.42 9.35
C ASP A 292 26.43 28.05 8.83
N GLY A 293 27.34 27.38 9.54
CA GLY A 293 27.83 26.05 9.19
C GLY A 293 26.82 24.91 9.37
N VAL A 294 25.68 25.15 10.04
CA VAL A 294 24.75 24.10 10.50
C VAL A 294 23.29 24.47 10.24
N ARG A 295 22.56 23.60 9.55
CA ARG A 295 21.12 23.73 9.29
C ARG A 295 20.32 22.80 10.21
N LEU A 296 19.21 23.29 10.75
CA LEU A 296 18.25 22.51 11.54
C LEU A 296 16.88 22.49 10.86
N HIS A 297 16.29 21.30 10.70
CA HIS A 297 14.94 21.12 10.17
C HIS A 297 14.11 20.15 11.02
N PHE A 298 12.79 20.34 10.98
CA PHE A 298 11.82 19.38 11.53
C PHE A 298 10.81 18.97 10.46
N VAL A 299 10.38 17.71 10.51
CA VAL A 299 9.32 17.13 9.68
C VAL A 299 8.08 16.97 10.55
N GLU A 300 7.01 17.69 10.20
CA GLU A 300 5.81 17.76 11.04
C GLU A 300 5.01 16.45 11.00
N GLY A 301 4.62 15.95 12.17
CA GLY A 301 3.90 14.68 12.33
C GLY A 301 4.74 13.40 12.14
N ALA A 302 6.03 13.49 11.79
CA ALA A 302 6.91 12.33 11.65
C ALA A 302 7.44 11.82 13.00
N GLY A 303 7.62 10.51 13.12
CA GLY A 303 8.37 9.86 14.20
C GLY A 303 9.87 9.77 13.93
N HIS A 304 10.51 8.76 14.55
CA HIS A 304 11.95 8.52 14.46
C HIS A 304 12.39 8.11 13.05
N HIS A 305 11.65 7.21 12.40
CA HIS A 305 11.87 6.79 11.02
C HIS A 305 11.16 7.73 10.03
N LEU A 306 11.48 9.03 10.09
CA LEU A 306 10.93 10.06 9.22
C LEU A 306 10.99 9.71 7.71
N GLN A 307 12.01 8.94 7.29
CA GLN A 307 12.19 8.45 5.93
C GLN A 307 11.22 7.31 5.51
N ASN A 308 10.43 6.78 6.43
CA ASN A 308 9.45 5.71 6.19
C ASN A 308 8.05 6.02 6.74
N ASP A 309 7.83 7.22 7.30
CA ASP A 309 6.60 7.64 7.99
C ASP A 309 5.59 8.27 7.01
N VAL A 310 4.40 8.67 7.48
CA VAL A 310 3.35 9.28 6.64
C VAL A 310 3.82 10.53 5.89
N PRO A 311 4.51 11.52 6.50
CA PRO A 311 5.02 12.71 5.82
C PRO A 311 6.47 12.55 5.29
N TRP A 312 6.89 11.34 4.89
CA TRP A 312 8.25 11.13 4.36
C TRP A 312 8.56 12.01 3.13
N GLU A 313 7.54 12.33 2.31
CA GLU A 313 7.64 13.23 1.15
C GLU A 313 8.13 14.64 1.58
N ASP A 314 7.59 15.19 2.67
CA ASP A 314 8.02 16.49 3.22
C ASP A 314 9.45 16.40 3.79
N GLY A 315 9.81 15.23 4.32
CA GLY A 315 11.14 14.96 4.86
C GLY A 315 12.24 14.97 3.80
N VAL A 316 12.02 14.33 2.65
CA VAL A 316 13.00 14.34 1.54
C VAL A 316 13.01 15.65 0.76
N GLU A 317 11.88 16.34 0.63
CA GLU A 317 11.85 17.68 0.03
C GLU A 317 12.64 18.69 0.89
N LYS A 318 12.60 18.58 2.22
CA LYS A 318 13.48 19.33 3.14
C LYS A 318 14.97 18.98 3.03
N LEU A 319 15.35 17.86 2.40
CA LEU A 319 16.74 17.59 2.01
C LEU A 319 17.07 18.27 0.69
N TYR A 320 16.18 18.17 -0.30
CA TYR A 320 16.35 18.69 -1.64
C TYR A 320 16.42 20.23 -1.69
N GLN A 321 15.70 20.92 -0.80
CA GLN A 321 15.69 22.38 -0.70
C GLN A 321 16.92 23.00 0.00
N VAL A 322 17.93 22.20 0.38
CA VAL A 322 19.13 22.68 1.08
C VAL A 322 20.20 23.14 0.07
N PRO A 323 20.52 24.45 -0.02
CA PRO A 323 21.32 24.97 -1.14
C PRO A 323 22.78 24.49 -1.19
N PHE A 324 23.32 23.94 -0.10
CA PHE A 324 24.70 23.42 -0.07
C PHE A 324 24.83 21.97 -0.53
N PHE A 325 23.75 21.17 -0.48
CA PHE A 325 23.71 19.88 -1.18
C PHE A 325 23.41 20.08 -2.68
N PHE A 326 22.62 21.11 -3.03
CA PHE A 326 22.13 21.37 -4.38
C PHE A 326 22.23 22.87 -4.74
N PRO A 327 23.39 23.34 -5.26
CA PRO A 327 23.64 24.76 -5.48
C PRO A 327 22.77 25.37 -6.60
N LEU A 328 22.31 26.60 -6.35
CA LEU A 328 21.27 27.36 -7.08
C LEU A 328 21.55 27.73 -8.56
N ARG A 329 22.49 27.08 -9.25
CA ARG A 329 22.91 27.36 -10.64
C ARG A 329 21.93 26.92 -11.75
N GLN A 330 20.61 26.92 -11.50
CA GLN A 330 19.62 26.91 -12.59
C GLN A 330 18.19 27.41 -12.25
N PHE A 331 18.00 28.18 -11.16
CA PHE A 331 16.69 28.78 -10.85
C PHE A 331 16.38 30.03 -11.72
N VAL A 332 16.30 29.83 -13.04
CA VAL A 332 15.90 30.85 -14.03
C VAL A 332 14.68 30.37 -14.80
N SER A 333 13.53 30.98 -14.52
CA SER A 333 12.31 30.94 -15.32
C SER A 333 11.68 29.56 -15.68
N LEU A 334 11.83 28.56 -14.82
CA LEU A 334 10.90 27.42 -14.79
C LEU A 334 10.02 27.50 -13.53
N LYS A 335 8.78 27.97 -13.70
CA LYS A 335 7.73 27.84 -12.67
C LYS A 335 7.25 26.39 -12.64
N PHE A 336 8.03 25.51 -12.02
CA PHE A 336 7.62 24.14 -11.77
C PHE A 336 6.43 24.12 -10.81
N THR A 337 5.25 23.75 -11.34
CA THR A 337 4.18 23.15 -10.53
C THR A 337 4.77 21.98 -9.74
N VAL A 338 4.51 21.90 -8.44
CA VAL A 338 5.07 20.85 -7.56
C VAL A 338 4.70 19.47 -8.09
N ILE A 339 5.69 18.75 -8.62
CA ILE A 339 5.51 17.41 -9.21
C ILE A 339 5.31 16.40 -8.07
N LYS A 340 4.06 16.23 -7.63
CA LYS A 340 3.62 15.18 -6.70
C LYS A 340 3.56 13.77 -7.35
N HIS A 341 4.47 13.51 -8.29
CA HIS A 341 4.59 12.26 -9.03
C HIS A 341 6.03 11.75 -8.99
N VAL A 342 6.44 11.27 -7.81
CA VAL A 342 7.34 10.12 -7.71
C VAL A 342 6.50 8.98 -7.17
N HIS A 343 6.21 7.99 -8.02
CA HIS A 343 5.22 6.95 -7.72
C HIS A 343 5.85 5.78 -6.95
N LEU A 344 6.19 6.01 -5.67
CA LEU A 344 6.56 4.93 -4.75
C LEU A 344 5.34 4.05 -4.41
N PRO A 345 5.50 2.72 -4.31
CA PRO A 345 4.37 1.79 -4.27
C PRO A 345 3.58 1.87 -2.96
N LYS A 346 2.40 2.52 -3.01
CA LYS A 346 1.43 2.63 -1.91
C LYS A 346 0.65 1.31 -1.66
N LYS A 347 1.37 0.18 -1.52
CA LYS A 347 0.92 -1.10 -0.94
C LYS A 347 2.13 -2.01 -0.67
N ARG A 348 2.44 -2.28 0.61
CA ARG A 348 3.37 -3.36 1.00
C ARG A 348 2.56 -4.66 1.12
N GLN A 349 2.71 -5.60 0.18
CA GLN A 349 2.17 -6.95 0.29
C GLN A 349 3.21 -7.94 0.86
N PRO A 350 2.81 -9.03 1.53
CA PRO A 350 3.73 -10.01 2.10
C PRO A 350 4.31 -10.96 1.05
N LEU A 351 5.55 -11.41 1.27
CA LEU A 351 6.17 -12.50 0.51
C LEU A 351 5.65 -13.87 0.98
N ASP A 352 5.36 -14.74 0.02
CA ASP A 352 5.02 -16.14 0.27
C ASP A 352 6.24 -16.97 0.72
N LEU A 353 6.00 -18.06 1.44
CA LEU A 353 7.00 -18.88 2.14
C LEU A 353 6.96 -20.36 1.73
N GLN A 354 6.47 -20.70 0.53
CA GLN A 354 6.46 -22.08 0.02
C GLN A 354 7.01 -22.23 -1.41
N SER A 355 8.30 -22.61 -1.52
CA SER A 355 8.79 -23.67 -2.44
C SER A 355 10.34 -23.76 -2.45
N TRP A 356 10.88 -24.73 -1.71
CA TRP A 356 12.30 -25.13 -1.84
C TRP A 356 12.40 -26.47 -2.58
N HIS A 357 12.59 -26.44 -3.90
CA HIS A 357 13.00 -27.63 -4.65
C HIS A 357 14.11 -27.32 -5.65
N VAL A 358 15.24 -27.99 -5.46
CA VAL A 358 16.44 -27.96 -6.32
C VAL A 358 16.45 -29.19 -7.21
N LYS A 359 16.74 -29.03 -8.52
CA LYS A 359 17.40 -30.00 -9.41
C LYS A 359 17.88 -29.28 -10.70
N PRO A 360 18.76 -29.88 -11.54
CA PRO A 360 20.01 -29.20 -11.89
C PRO A 360 20.17 -28.81 -13.37
N SER A 361 21.25 -28.07 -13.63
CA SER A 361 21.73 -27.64 -14.94
C SER A 361 22.22 -28.78 -15.86
N LYS A 362 22.10 -28.55 -17.18
CA LYS A 362 23.00 -29.09 -18.21
C LYS A 362 23.11 -28.10 -19.38
N ASN A 363 24.31 -27.96 -19.93
CA ASN A 363 24.59 -27.11 -21.09
C ASN A 363 24.30 -27.84 -22.41
N ARG A 364 23.88 -27.11 -23.45
CA ARG A 364 24.68 -26.90 -24.68
C ARG A 364 24.04 -25.91 -25.66
N LEU A 365 24.88 -25.35 -26.53
CA LEU A 365 24.51 -24.54 -27.69
C LEU A 365 24.19 -25.45 -28.89
N LEU A 366 23.30 -25.02 -29.79
CA LEU A 366 23.63 -24.62 -31.18
C LEU A 366 22.37 -24.14 -31.95
N HIS A 367 22.59 -23.60 -33.15
CA HIS A 367 21.59 -22.89 -33.98
C HIS A 367 21.01 -23.81 -35.11
N PRO A 368 20.10 -23.36 -36.02
CA PRO A 368 18.95 -24.17 -36.41
C PRO A 368 18.88 -24.55 -37.91
N GLU A 369 18.01 -25.50 -38.26
CA GLU A 369 17.47 -25.61 -39.63
C GLU A 369 15.95 -25.89 -39.68
N LEU A 370 15.34 -25.20 -40.63
CA LEU A 370 14.15 -25.44 -41.47
C LEU A 370 13.39 -26.78 -41.33
N GLY A 371 12.04 -26.74 -41.39
CA GLY A 371 11.22 -27.92 -41.75
C GLY A 371 9.76 -27.96 -41.25
N ARG A 372 8.80 -27.63 -42.13
CA ARG A 372 7.35 -27.98 -42.10
C ARG A 372 6.85 -27.98 -43.57
N PRO A 373 5.71 -28.60 -43.95
CA PRO A 373 4.62 -29.17 -43.14
C PRO A 373 4.26 -30.64 -43.54
N THR A 374 2.97 -31.02 -43.46
CA THR A 374 2.34 -32.34 -43.76
C THR A 374 2.57 -33.44 -42.71
N ASP A 375 1.60 -34.29 -42.34
CA ASP A 375 0.13 -34.31 -42.55
C ASP A 375 -0.53 -35.01 -41.35
N PRO A 376 -1.58 -34.47 -40.69
CA PRO A 376 -2.16 -35.07 -39.48
C PRO A 376 -3.15 -36.22 -39.79
N SER A 377 -2.65 -37.36 -40.27
CA SER A 377 -3.39 -38.62 -40.21
C SER A 377 -2.48 -39.82 -39.89
N GLN A 378 -3.02 -40.79 -39.15
CA GLN A 378 -2.32 -41.92 -38.51
C GLN A 378 -1.36 -41.53 -37.35
N LEU A 379 -1.19 -42.31 -36.28
CA LEU A 379 -1.80 -43.61 -35.93
C LEU A 379 -2.58 -43.54 -34.61
N GLU A 380 -3.85 -43.93 -34.63
CA GLU A 380 -4.46 -44.63 -33.49
C GLU A 380 -4.22 -46.13 -33.63
N ARG A 381 -3.30 -46.67 -32.80
CA ARG A 381 -3.36 -48.03 -32.22
C ARG A 381 -2.09 -48.34 -31.42
N HIS A 382 -2.20 -48.44 -30.10
CA HIS A 382 -1.93 -49.65 -29.32
C HIS A 382 -2.29 -49.42 -27.83
N LEU A 383 -3.04 -50.37 -27.25
CA LEU A 383 -3.09 -50.82 -25.85
C LEU A 383 -2.91 -49.77 -24.71
N GLY A 384 -3.82 -49.56 -23.76
CA GLY A 384 -5.06 -50.27 -23.41
C GLY A 384 -4.97 -51.01 -22.07
N LEU A 385 -5.91 -50.72 -21.15
CA LEU A 385 -6.03 -51.26 -19.76
C LEU A 385 -4.92 -50.74 -18.80
N LEU A 386 -5.13 -50.52 -17.50
CA LEU A 386 -6.01 -51.18 -16.50
C LEU A 386 -6.79 -50.18 -15.59
N PRO A 387 -7.77 -50.65 -14.78
CA PRO A 387 -8.71 -49.81 -14.03
C PRO A 387 -8.40 -49.63 -12.52
N SER A 388 -9.28 -48.90 -11.83
CA SER A 388 -9.47 -48.84 -10.37
C SER A 388 -10.82 -49.46 -9.97
N PRO A 389 -11.17 -49.69 -8.68
CA PRO A 389 -10.42 -49.40 -7.44
C PRO A 389 -10.38 -50.57 -6.41
N GLU A 390 -9.91 -50.24 -5.19
CA GLU A 390 -10.22 -50.87 -3.89
C GLU A 390 -9.51 -52.15 -3.38
N HIS A 391 -9.51 -52.24 -2.04
CA HIS A 391 -9.17 -53.35 -1.14
C HIS A 391 -7.75 -53.99 -1.19
N ILE A 392 -6.92 -53.65 -0.18
CA ILE A 392 -6.57 -54.57 0.93
C ILE A 392 -5.91 -53.76 2.07
N ALA A 393 -6.04 -54.25 3.32
CA ALA A 393 -5.56 -53.59 4.53
C ALA A 393 -4.42 -54.35 5.23
N ARG A 394 -3.85 -53.72 6.27
CA ARG A 394 -2.91 -54.26 7.29
C ARG A 394 -1.42 -54.35 6.88
N SER A 395 -0.63 -53.40 7.37
CA SER A 395 0.60 -53.68 8.14
C SER A 395 1.15 -52.41 8.78
N VAL A 396 0.90 -52.23 10.08
CA VAL A 396 1.51 -51.16 10.91
C VAL A 396 1.91 -51.76 12.27
N PRO A 397 3.21 -51.90 12.57
CA PRO A 397 3.69 -52.16 13.92
C PRO A 397 3.63 -50.90 14.79
N HIS A 398 3.34 -51.05 16.08
CA HIS A 398 3.25 -49.95 17.05
C HIS A 398 4.55 -49.76 17.87
N HIS A 399 4.88 -48.49 18.16
CA HIS A 399 5.61 -48.03 19.37
C HIS A 399 7.09 -48.48 19.56
N PRO A 400 7.85 -47.94 20.56
CA PRO A 400 7.48 -47.05 21.67
C PRO A 400 8.28 -45.71 21.80
N PHE A 401 8.17 -45.10 22.99
CA PHE A 401 8.49 -43.72 23.41
C PHE A 401 9.98 -43.34 23.57
N ALA A 402 10.21 -42.03 23.74
CA ALA A 402 11.49 -41.35 23.95
C ALA A 402 11.94 -41.20 25.42
N SER A 403 13.24 -40.92 25.63
CA SER A 403 13.87 -40.24 26.80
C SER A 403 15.41 -40.14 26.58
N ALA A 404 16.23 -39.33 27.26
CA ALA A 404 16.07 -38.00 27.88
C ALA A 404 17.47 -37.37 28.20
N LEU A 405 17.51 -36.11 28.66
CA LEU A 405 18.62 -35.49 29.44
C LEU A 405 18.70 -36.11 30.87
N PRO A 406 19.69 -35.88 31.79
CA PRO A 406 20.44 -34.63 32.08
C PRO A 406 21.94 -34.89 32.44
N GLN A 407 22.76 -34.18 33.26
CA GLN A 407 22.71 -32.92 34.06
C GLN A 407 24.16 -32.42 34.35
N LEU A 408 24.35 -31.19 34.88
CA LEU A 408 25.30 -30.71 35.94
C LEU A 408 25.44 -29.15 35.84
N VAL A 409 25.54 -28.26 36.85
CA VAL A 409 25.64 -28.29 38.34
C VAL A 409 27.08 -28.56 38.87
N ASN A 410 27.72 -27.81 39.79
CA ASN A 410 27.32 -26.68 40.68
C ASN A 410 28.51 -25.73 41.04
N LEU A 411 28.24 -24.49 41.46
CA LEU A 411 28.94 -23.82 42.58
C LEU A 411 28.21 -22.52 43.03
N ALA A 412 28.38 -22.14 44.30
CA ALA A 412 27.72 -21.01 44.97
C ALA A 412 28.80 -20.17 45.75
N ARG A 413 28.56 -19.15 46.60
CA ARG A 413 27.37 -18.56 47.26
C ARG A 413 27.82 -17.24 47.94
N ILE A 414 26.96 -16.21 48.09
CA ILE A 414 27.07 -15.13 49.15
C ILE A 414 28.32 -14.18 48.99
N GLN A 415 28.41 -12.93 49.50
CA GLN A 415 27.66 -12.12 50.46
C GLN A 415 27.45 -10.64 50.01
N ARG A 416 26.73 -9.84 50.81
CA ARG A 416 26.61 -8.37 50.69
C ARG A 416 27.77 -7.64 51.36
N LEU A 417 28.11 -6.45 50.87
CA LEU A 417 28.54 -5.30 51.70
C LEU A 417 28.19 -3.97 50.97
N SER A 418 28.19 -2.85 51.68
CA SER A 418 27.51 -1.62 51.20
C SER A 418 28.03 -0.32 51.83
N VAL A 419 27.95 0.77 51.05
CA VAL A 419 28.18 2.19 51.42
C VAL A 419 29.66 2.59 51.63
N GLY A 420 30.03 3.76 51.10
CA GLY A 420 31.34 4.38 51.27
C GLY A 420 31.60 5.47 50.22
N VAL A 421 31.21 6.72 50.51
CA VAL A 421 31.42 7.86 49.60
C VAL A 421 32.76 8.54 49.90
N GLY A 422 33.53 8.84 48.87
CA GLY A 422 34.76 9.63 48.94
C GLY A 422 35.07 10.25 47.56
N ALA A 423 35.56 11.48 47.53
CA ALA A 423 35.65 12.28 46.31
C ALA A 423 37.06 12.82 46.03
N ALA A 424 37.21 13.41 44.83
CA ALA A 424 38.06 14.55 44.48
C ALA A 424 39.18 14.34 43.43
N THR A 425 39.01 15.09 42.33
CA THR A 425 40.02 15.93 41.62
C THR A 425 41.18 15.33 40.80
N ARG A 426 41.30 15.91 39.59
CA ARG A 426 42.54 16.30 38.86
C ARG A 426 43.52 15.17 38.50
N SER A 427 43.51 14.65 37.27
CA SER A 427 43.98 15.26 35.99
C SER A 427 45.49 15.16 35.76
N LEU A 428 45.89 14.48 34.68
CA LEU A 428 46.88 14.94 33.69
C LEU A 428 46.93 14.00 32.46
N LEU A 429 47.19 14.59 31.30
CA LEU A 429 47.60 13.94 30.03
C LEU A 429 49.15 14.09 29.91
N PRO A 430 49.89 13.53 28.91
CA PRO A 430 49.42 13.02 27.61
C PRO A 430 50.10 11.76 26.99
N ARG A 431 49.45 11.24 25.95
CA ARG A 431 49.94 10.67 24.66
C ARG A 431 51.43 10.25 24.49
N SER A 432 51.64 8.97 24.14
CA SER A 432 52.52 8.45 23.06
C SER A 432 52.53 6.90 23.07
N ALA A 433 52.82 6.13 22.01
CA ALA A 433 52.78 6.33 20.55
C ALA A 433 52.93 4.95 19.85
N PHE A 434 52.38 4.81 18.63
CA PHE A 434 52.72 3.85 17.55
C PHE A 434 52.83 2.32 17.78
N ALA A 435 51.97 1.60 17.03
CA ALA A 435 52.26 0.47 16.13
C ALA A 435 53.01 -0.81 16.60
N GLY A 436 52.43 -1.96 16.23
CA GLY A 436 53.08 -3.28 16.22
C GLY A 436 52.09 -4.36 15.76
N ALA A 437 52.37 -5.07 14.66
CA ALA A 437 51.45 -6.05 14.07
C ALA A 437 52.01 -7.48 14.17
N MET A 438 51.14 -8.49 14.29
CA MET A 438 51.42 -9.85 13.81
C MET A 438 50.15 -10.69 13.63
N GLU A 439 50.22 -11.67 12.72
CA GLU A 439 49.18 -12.67 12.43
C GLU A 439 49.27 -13.89 13.36
N ARG A 440 48.21 -14.73 13.43
CA ARG A 440 48.32 -16.17 13.07
C ARG A 440 47.00 -16.97 13.01
N LYS A 441 47.15 -18.15 12.40
CA LYS A 441 46.23 -19.26 12.06
C LYS A 441 46.14 -20.30 13.22
N VAL A 442 45.28 -21.34 13.34
CA VAL A 442 44.00 -21.84 12.73
C VAL A 442 43.50 -23.13 13.47
N THR A 443 42.18 -23.44 13.45
CA THR A 443 41.49 -24.75 13.76
C THR A 443 41.34 -25.33 15.19
N VAL A 444 40.58 -26.45 15.27
CA VAL A 444 39.79 -27.03 16.39
C VAL A 444 39.74 -28.58 16.29
N PRO A 445 39.65 -29.35 17.38
CA PRO A 445 39.19 -30.76 17.38
C PRO A 445 37.98 -31.05 18.33
N ARG A 446 37.72 -32.33 18.67
CA ARG A 446 36.37 -32.95 18.90
C ARG A 446 36.24 -33.74 20.25
N ALA A 447 35.02 -34.18 20.61
CA ALA A 447 34.62 -34.89 21.85
C ALA A 447 34.92 -36.42 21.88
N PRO A 448 34.72 -37.14 23.03
CA PRO A 448 33.67 -38.19 23.13
C PRO A 448 33.10 -38.57 24.56
N GLU A 449 31.90 -39.21 24.60
CA GLU A 449 31.41 -40.45 25.31
C GLU A 449 31.67 -40.72 26.86
N LEU A 450 31.00 -41.59 27.67
CA LEU A 450 29.82 -42.54 27.60
C LEU A 450 29.33 -43.05 29.01
N SER A 451 28.00 -43.13 29.26
CA SER A 451 27.26 -44.23 30.00
C SER A 451 27.30 -44.36 31.60
N PRO A 452 26.64 -45.34 32.30
CA PRO A 452 25.51 -45.04 33.24
C PRO A 452 25.38 -45.85 34.59
N GLU A 453 24.40 -45.52 35.50
CA GLU A 453 23.69 -46.47 36.42
C GLU A 453 22.47 -45.85 37.20
N SER A 454 21.84 -46.55 38.17
CA SER A 454 20.55 -46.22 38.88
C SER A 454 20.43 -46.90 40.29
N PRO A 455 19.29 -46.96 41.09
CA PRO A 455 17.95 -46.30 41.08
C PRO A 455 17.39 -45.84 42.49
N SER A 456 16.07 -45.50 42.60
CA SER A 456 15.10 -45.78 43.72
C SER A 456 14.43 -44.68 44.65
N SER A 457 13.08 -44.59 44.55
CA SER A 457 11.94 -44.50 45.55
C SER A 457 11.80 -43.55 46.80
N ALA A 458 10.52 -43.10 47.00
CA ALA A 458 9.77 -42.71 48.25
C ALA A 458 10.02 -41.34 48.97
N GLY A 459 9.08 -40.72 49.72
CA GLY A 459 7.61 -40.91 49.87
C GLY A 459 6.89 -40.12 51.02
N PHE A 460 5.64 -39.62 50.77
CA PHE A 460 4.45 -39.42 51.67
C PHE A 460 4.47 -38.77 53.10
N LYS A 461 3.63 -37.72 53.38
CA LYS A 461 2.45 -37.66 54.34
C LYS A 461 1.94 -36.23 54.75
N THR A 462 0.90 -36.14 55.61
CA THR A 462 -0.17 -35.10 55.69
C THR A 462 -0.68 -34.76 57.13
N TYR A 463 -1.69 -33.86 57.24
CA TYR A 463 -2.69 -33.52 58.32
C TYR A 463 -2.68 -32.00 58.69
N SER A 464 -3.76 -31.18 58.71
CA SER A 464 -5.14 -31.16 59.30
C SER A 464 -5.19 -30.50 60.73
N ALA A 465 -6.24 -29.84 61.26
CA ALA A 465 -7.62 -29.52 60.80
C ALA A 465 -8.25 -28.30 61.56
N ALA A 466 -9.51 -27.94 61.23
CA ALA A 466 -10.44 -26.96 61.88
C ALA A 466 -10.05 -25.46 61.82
N GLY A 467 -10.97 -24.50 61.75
CA GLY A 467 -12.46 -24.48 61.72
C GLY A 467 -12.97 -23.15 62.33
N SER A 468 -14.16 -22.59 62.07
CA SER A 468 -15.31 -22.88 61.18
C SER A 468 -16.08 -21.52 60.99
N ALA A 469 -17.28 -21.31 60.42
CA ALA A 469 -18.37 -22.13 59.86
C ALA A 469 -19.23 -21.26 58.88
N ASP A 470 -20.35 -21.82 58.36
CA ASP A 470 -21.51 -21.08 57.78
C ASP A 470 -21.29 -20.28 56.45
N ARG A 471 -22.31 -19.82 55.69
CA ARG A 471 -23.78 -20.07 55.67
C ARG A 471 -24.35 -20.10 54.22
N ILE A 472 -25.34 -20.97 54.01
CA ILE A 472 -26.48 -21.02 53.03
C ILE A 472 -26.50 -19.93 51.92
N SER A 473 -26.37 -20.19 50.59
CA SER A 473 -27.01 -21.15 49.63
C SER A 473 -28.39 -20.68 49.09
N LEU A 474 -28.86 -20.97 47.86
CA LEU A 474 -28.95 -22.21 47.04
C LEU A 474 -28.68 -21.94 45.53
N VAL A 475 -27.91 -22.76 44.79
CA VAL A 475 -28.30 -23.93 43.94
C VAL A 475 -29.20 -23.57 42.73
N SER A 476 -28.96 -23.85 41.43
CA SER A 476 -27.97 -24.63 40.60
C SER A 476 -28.53 -25.89 39.90
N GLY A 477 -28.48 -25.90 38.56
CA GLY A 477 -28.50 -27.09 37.69
C GLY A 477 -29.88 -27.64 37.28
N HIS A 478 -30.00 -28.56 36.31
CA HIS A 478 -29.02 -29.02 35.30
C HIS A 478 -29.71 -29.94 34.26
N LEU A 479 -29.31 -29.88 32.98
CA LEU A 479 -29.37 -30.99 31.98
C LEU A 479 -30.78 -31.56 31.62
N SER A 480 -31.03 -32.31 30.52
CA SER A 480 -30.32 -32.57 29.25
C SER A 480 -31.29 -33.19 28.22
N HIS A 481 -30.97 -33.13 26.92
CA HIS A 481 -31.42 -33.99 25.80
C HIS A 481 -32.85 -34.59 25.79
N GLN A 482 -33.63 -34.27 24.75
CA GLN A 482 -33.99 -35.29 23.75
C GLN A 482 -34.41 -34.68 22.40
N SER A 483 -34.73 -35.55 21.43
CA SER A 483 -34.82 -35.28 19.98
C SER A 483 -36.24 -35.47 19.41
N SER A 484 -36.41 -35.22 18.10
CA SER A 484 -37.62 -35.45 17.28
C SER A 484 -38.75 -34.42 17.50
N SER A 485 -39.67 -34.17 16.56
CA SER A 485 -39.75 -34.53 15.13
C SER A 485 -40.72 -33.58 14.39
N TYR A 486 -40.78 -33.66 13.06
CA TYR A 486 -41.78 -32.95 12.23
C TYR A 486 -43.22 -33.35 12.58
N ASN A 487 -44.13 -32.37 12.60
CA ASN A 487 -45.34 -32.44 11.76
C ASN A 487 -46.03 -31.07 11.63
N ALA A 488 -46.81 -30.90 10.57
CA ALA A 488 -47.54 -29.67 10.27
C ALA A 488 -49.04 -29.82 10.58
N ALA A 489 -49.66 -28.75 11.09
CA ALA A 489 -51.11 -28.61 11.17
C ALA A 489 -51.55 -27.15 11.14
N SER A 490 -52.70 -26.90 10.52
CA SER A 490 -53.49 -25.67 10.51
C SER A 490 -54.93 -26.08 10.15
N PRO A 491 -55.96 -25.22 10.28
CA PRO A 491 -56.06 -23.96 11.01
C PRO A 491 -57.19 -23.98 12.07
N GLN A 492 -57.37 -22.91 12.86
CA GLN A 492 -58.72 -22.42 13.25
C GLN A 492 -58.69 -20.96 13.72
N ALA A 493 -59.86 -20.38 14.01
CA ALA A 493 -60.12 -18.97 13.70
C ALA A 493 -60.64 -18.08 14.86
N SER A 494 -60.63 -16.78 14.57
CA SER A 494 -61.47 -15.70 15.10
C SER A 494 -61.40 -15.29 16.58
N SER A 495 -60.99 -14.03 16.80
CA SER A 495 -61.82 -13.06 17.55
C SER A 495 -61.46 -11.62 17.11
N PRO A 496 -62.42 -10.67 17.01
CA PRO A 496 -62.17 -9.35 16.41
C PRO A 496 -61.65 -8.31 17.43
N ALA A 497 -60.47 -7.75 17.19
CA ALA A 497 -59.86 -6.74 18.05
C ALA A 497 -59.81 -5.34 17.39
N GLN A 498 -60.75 -4.48 17.81
CA GLN A 498 -60.74 -3.01 17.82
C GLN A 498 -59.91 -2.26 16.74
N VAL A 499 -60.62 -1.47 15.91
CA VAL A 499 -60.02 -0.40 15.09
C VAL A 499 -59.37 0.65 15.99
N ARG A 500 -58.04 0.56 16.14
CA ARG A 500 -57.23 1.69 16.65
C ARG A 500 -56.82 2.54 15.46
N HIS A 501 -57.40 3.74 15.35
CA HIS A 501 -56.85 4.81 14.53
C HIS A 501 -55.42 5.13 15.00
N HIS A 502 -54.43 4.51 14.37
CA HIS A 502 -53.08 5.03 14.44
C HIS A 502 -53.05 6.31 13.61
N SER A 503 -52.75 7.41 14.29
CA SER A 503 -52.36 8.65 13.63
C SER A 503 -51.31 8.34 12.58
N THR A 504 -51.45 8.91 11.39
CA THR A 504 -50.46 8.80 10.31
C THR A 504 -49.21 9.57 10.71
N SER A 505 -48.39 8.94 11.56
CA SER A 505 -46.96 9.21 11.63
C SER A 505 -46.45 9.35 10.21
N LYS A 506 -45.74 10.44 9.90
CA LYS A 506 -45.09 10.61 8.59
C LYS A 506 -44.32 9.32 8.29
N ALA A 507 -44.50 8.78 7.08
CA ALA A 507 -43.70 7.66 6.63
C ALA A 507 -42.22 8.05 6.79
N THR A 508 -41.44 7.22 7.46
CA THR A 508 -39.98 7.36 7.50
C THR A 508 -39.46 7.05 6.10
N MET A 509 -39.35 8.10 5.28
CA MET A 509 -38.95 8.07 3.86
C MET A 509 -37.59 7.37 3.65
N SER A 510 -36.77 7.33 4.69
CA SER A 510 -35.69 6.38 4.87
C SER A 510 -35.65 5.95 6.34
N SER A 511 -35.15 4.74 6.57
CA SER A 511 -34.78 4.14 7.86
C SER A 511 -33.31 4.40 8.23
N GLN A 512 -32.56 5.10 7.37
CA GLN A 512 -31.21 5.58 7.67
C GLN A 512 -31.28 6.73 8.68
N PRO A 513 -30.27 6.91 9.56
CA PRO A 513 -30.19 8.07 10.45
C PRO A 513 -30.13 9.39 9.67
N GLU A 514 -30.59 10.49 10.27
CA GLU A 514 -30.51 11.82 9.63
C GLU A 514 -29.05 12.22 9.35
N HIS A 515 -28.77 12.62 8.11
CA HIS A 515 -27.44 13.01 7.65
C HIS A 515 -27.48 14.05 6.50
N ALA A 516 -26.32 14.60 6.15
CA ALA A 516 -26.20 15.54 5.04
C ALA A 516 -26.25 14.80 3.69
N THR A 517 -27.17 15.21 2.81
CA THR A 517 -27.49 14.55 1.55
C THR A 517 -26.27 14.54 0.60
N LEU A 518 -25.81 13.35 0.24
CA LEU A 518 -24.59 13.10 -0.52
C LEU A 518 -24.84 13.19 -2.04
N LEU A 519 -24.47 14.34 -2.61
CA LEU A 519 -24.70 14.69 -4.02
C LEU A 519 -23.37 15.03 -4.72
N ILE A 520 -22.34 14.24 -4.40
CA ILE A 520 -21.10 14.16 -5.17
C ILE A 520 -21.30 13.20 -6.35
N PRO A 521 -20.47 13.23 -7.41
CA PRO A 521 -20.59 12.28 -8.52
C PRO A 521 -20.35 10.79 -8.18
N GLY A 522 -20.09 10.42 -6.92
CA GLY A 522 -19.84 9.04 -6.46
C GLY A 522 -18.80 8.96 -5.33
N PRO A 523 -19.02 8.18 -4.23
CA PRO A 523 -20.23 7.42 -3.91
C PRO A 523 -21.48 8.31 -3.76
N ILE A 524 -22.66 7.70 -3.84
CA ILE A 524 -23.96 8.38 -3.87
C ILE A 524 -24.87 7.86 -2.76
N GLU A 525 -26.04 8.50 -2.59
CA GLU A 525 -27.12 7.99 -1.75
C GLU A 525 -27.58 6.58 -2.15
N PHE A 526 -27.85 5.75 -1.14
CA PHE A 526 -28.31 4.38 -1.31
C PHE A 526 -29.81 4.24 -1.09
N ASP A 527 -30.39 3.27 -1.77
CA ASP A 527 -31.71 2.77 -1.38
C ASP A 527 -31.62 1.97 -0.07
N ASP A 528 -32.71 2.00 0.69
CA ASP A 528 -32.81 1.35 1.98
C ASP A 528 -32.77 -0.17 1.90
N GLU A 529 -33.40 -0.78 0.89
CA GLU A 529 -33.40 -2.25 0.74
C GLU A 529 -32.02 -2.77 0.30
N VAL A 530 -31.27 -1.97 -0.45
CA VAL A 530 -29.86 -2.25 -0.81
C VAL A 530 -28.96 -2.24 0.42
N LEU A 531 -29.20 -1.35 1.40
CA LEU A 531 -28.48 -1.38 2.67
C LEU A 531 -28.95 -2.51 3.58
N LYS A 532 -30.25 -2.82 3.63
CA LYS A 532 -30.80 -3.93 4.42
C LYS A 532 -30.29 -5.29 3.92
N SER A 533 -30.13 -5.50 2.61
CA SER A 533 -29.61 -6.75 2.07
C SER A 533 -28.11 -6.97 2.33
N MET A 534 -27.32 -5.91 2.59
CA MET A 534 -25.97 -6.08 3.17
C MET A 534 -25.98 -6.68 4.59
N GLY A 535 -27.13 -6.65 5.28
CA GLY A 535 -27.33 -7.35 6.55
C GLY A 535 -27.44 -8.88 6.43
N HIS A 536 -27.33 -9.45 5.22
CA HIS A 536 -27.37 -10.90 5.02
C HIS A 536 -26.26 -11.61 5.83
N TYR A 537 -26.67 -12.67 6.53
CA TYR A 537 -25.79 -13.48 7.36
C TYR A 537 -24.66 -14.12 6.54
N SER A 538 -23.57 -14.50 7.23
CA SER A 538 -22.43 -15.17 6.60
C SER A 538 -22.82 -16.54 6.07
N GLU A 539 -22.81 -16.71 4.75
CA GLU A 539 -23.09 -17.98 4.06
C GLU A 539 -21.86 -18.53 3.32
N SER A 540 -21.96 -19.76 2.82
CA SER A 540 -20.92 -20.33 1.96
C SER A 540 -21.04 -19.78 0.53
N HIS A 541 -19.98 -19.19 0.01
CA HIS A 541 -19.91 -18.71 -1.38
C HIS A 541 -19.87 -19.83 -2.44
N VAL A 542 -19.87 -21.10 -2.02
CA VAL A 542 -20.12 -22.27 -2.88
C VAL A 542 -21.39 -23.03 -2.48
N GLY A 543 -22.20 -22.47 -1.56
CA GLY A 543 -23.50 -23.01 -1.17
C GLY A 543 -24.61 -22.64 -2.17
N PRO A 544 -25.69 -23.43 -2.28
CA PRO A 544 -26.74 -23.19 -3.27
C PRO A 544 -27.44 -21.82 -3.18
N GLY A 545 -27.57 -21.23 -1.98
CA GLY A 545 -28.13 -19.89 -1.78
C GLY A 545 -27.34 -18.83 -2.53
N PHE A 546 -26.10 -18.59 -2.10
CA PHE A 546 -25.17 -17.70 -2.79
C PHE A 546 -25.01 -18.00 -4.29
N VAL A 547 -24.85 -19.28 -4.68
CA VAL A 547 -24.68 -19.67 -6.09
C VAL A 547 -25.88 -19.24 -6.94
N ASN A 548 -27.11 -19.38 -6.40
CA ASN A 548 -28.31 -18.89 -7.07
C ASN A 548 -28.31 -17.37 -7.16
N THR A 549 -28.16 -16.66 -6.03
CA THR A 549 -28.13 -15.19 -5.99
C THR A 549 -27.10 -14.64 -6.97
N PHE A 550 -25.85 -15.13 -6.93
CA PHE A 550 -24.78 -14.60 -7.77
C PHE A 550 -25.01 -14.89 -9.27
N GLY A 551 -25.54 -16.07 -9.61
CA GLY A 551 -25.92 -16.39 -10.99
C GLY A 551 -27.05 -15.50 -11.53
N GLU A 552 -28.01 -15.11 -10.69
CA GLU A 552 -29.00 -14.07 -11.03
C GLU A 552 -28.34 -12.70 -11.18
N THR A 553 -27.45 -12.30 -10.28
CA THR A 553 -26.73 -11.02 -10.37
C THR A 553 -25.95 -10.91 -11.69
N LEU A 554 -25.31 -12.00 -12.15
CA LEU A 554 -24.64 -12.08 -13.46
C LEU A 554 -25.64 -11.98 -14.62
N THR A 555 -26.77 -12.69 -14.53
CA THR A 555 -27.87 -12.63 -15.54
C THR A 555 -28.46 -11.22 -15.65
N LEU A 556 -28.69 -10.53 -14.52
CA LEU A 556 -29.18 -9.15 -14.49
C LEU A 556 -28.10 -8.17 -14.98
N THR A 557 -26.83 -8.43 -14.71
CA THR A 557 -25.70 -7.64 -15.25
C THR A 557 -25.65 -7.74 -16.78
N ARG A 558 -25.84 -8.93 -17.36
CA ARG A 558 -25.95 -9.13 -18.81
C ARG A 558 -27.09 -8.30 -19.42
N LYS A 559 -28.26 -8.27 -18.76
CA LYS A 559 -29.38 -7.39 -19.16
C LYS A 559 -29.05 -5.89 -19.03
N LEU A 560 -28.23 -5.49 -18.06
CA LEU A 560 -27.86 -4.08 -17.86
C LEU A 560 -26.97 -3.53 -18.97
N PHE A 561 -26.10 -4.38 -19.54
CA PHE A 561 -25.35 -4.07 -20.75
C PHE A 561 -26.16 -4.31 -22.03
N GLN A 562 -27.46 -4.64 -21.92
CA GLN A 562 -28.35 -4.86 -23.06
C GLN A 562 -27.86 -5.97 -24.01
N SER A 563 -27.19 -6.99 -23.46
CA SER A 563 -26.52 -8.03 -24.23
C SER A 563 -27.28 -9.35 -24.28
N THR A 564 -27.23 -9.99 -25.44
CA THR A 564 -27.83 -11.30 -25.77
C THR A 564 -26.80 -12.33 -26.23
N ASP A 565 -25.61 -11.89 -26.65
CA ASP A 565 -24.50 -12.76 -27.07
C ASP A 565 -24.07 -13.73 -25.94
N PRO A 566 -24.19 -15.06 -26.11
CA PRO A 566 -23.76 -16.04 -25.12
C PRO A 566 -22.24 -16.22 -25.02
N SER A 567 -21.47 -15.64 -25.97
CA SER A 567 -20.00 -15.64 -25.91
C SER A 567 -19.45 -14.50 -25.05
N ALA A 568 -20.16 -13.37 -24.97
CA ALA A 568 -19.90 -12.28 -24.04
C ALA A 568 -20.11 -12.70 -22.57
N GLN A 569 -19.37 -12.07 -21.65
CA GLN A 569 -19.29 -12.49 -20.24
C GLN A 569 -19.38 -11.30 -19.27
N PRO A 570 -20.32 -11.32 -18.29
CA PRO A 570 -20.26 -10.47 -17.10
C PRO A 570 -19.19 -10.97 -16.11
N TYR A 571 -18.49 -10.02 -15.50
CA TYR A 571 -17.52 -10.22 -14.41
C TYR A 571 -17.85 -9.26 -13.27
N ILE A 572 -17.88 -9.79 -12.04
CA ILE A 572 -18.15 -9.02 -10.83
C ILE A 572 -17.11 -9.43 -9.79
N ILE A 573 -16.14 -8.56 -9.52
CA ILE A 573 -14.93 -8.86 -8.73
C ILE A 573 -14.81 -7.86 -7.58
N SER A 574 -14.52 -8.35 -6.38
CA SER A 574 -14.32 -7.52 -5.18
C SER A 574 -13.19 -6.50 -5.39
N GLY A 575 -13.52 -5.20 -5.43
CA GLY A 575 -12.59 -4.11 -5.72
C GLY A 575 -13.28 -2.77 -5.99
N SER A 576 -12.51 -1.69 -6.10
CA SER A 576 -13.01 -0.40 -6.61
C SER A 576 -13.01 -0.38 -8.14
N GLY A 577 -13.85 0.45 -8.79
CA GLY A 577 -13.95 0.54 -10.26
C GLY A 577 -12.64 0.69 -11.04
N THR A 578 -11.62 1.31 -10.45
CA THR A 578 -10.25 1.38 -10.99
C THR A 578 -9.64 0.00 -11.30
N LEU A 579 -10.05 -1.07 -10.61
CA LEU A 579 -9.67 -2.45 -10.91
C LEU A 579 -10.14 -2.88 -12.32
N GLY A 580 -11.18 -2.24 -12.86
CA GLY A 580 -11.58 -2.41 -14.26
C GLY A 580 -10.49 -1.97 -15.25
N TRP A 581 -9.73 -0.91 -14.92
CA TRP A 581 -8.57 -0.49 -15.73
C TRP A 581 -7.45 -1.53 -15.65
N ASP A 582 -7.13 -2.04 -14.45
CA ASP A 582 -6.15 -3.12 -14.26
C ASP A 582 -6.56 -4.40 -15.01
N ILE A 583 -7.86 -4.75 -14.99
CA ILE A 583 -8.42 -5.88 -15.74
C ILE A 583 -8.23 -5.67 -17.25
N VAL A 584 -8.58 -4.51 -17.81
CA VAL A 584 -8.38 -4.21 -19.23
C VAL A 584 -6.89 -4.27 -19.58
N ALA A 585 -6.04 -3.57 -18.83
CA ALA A 585 -4.63 -3.44 -19.14
C ALA A 585 -3.89 -4.79 -19.03
N ALA A 586 -4.09 -5.55 -17.93
CA ALA A 586 -3.43 -6.83 -17.72
C ALA A 586 -3.90 -7.93 -18.69
N ASN A 587 -5.13 -7.86 -19.22
CA ASN A 587 -5.72 -8.96 -19.99
C ASN A 587 -5.90 -8.66 -21.49
N LEU A 588 -6.08 -7.40 -21.91
CA LEU A 588 -6.38 -7.08 -23.31
C LEU A 588 -5.19 -6.49 -24.09
N VAL A 589 -4.14 -6.00 -23.41
CA VAL A 589 -2.95 -5.40 -24.06
C VAL A 589 -1.68 -6.08 -23.59
N GLU A 590 -0.88 -6.61 -24.50
CA GLU A 590 0.46 -7.16 -24.18
C GLU A 590 1.52 -6.04 -24.16
N ALA A 591 2.62 -6.23 -23.41
CA ALA A 591 3.67 -5.21 -23.32
C ALA A 591 4.27 -4.91 -24.71
N GLY A 592 4.31 -3.62 -25.06
CA GLY A 592 4.69 -3.14 -26.39
C GLY A 592 3.55 -3.05 -27.42
N GLU A 593 2.37 -3.63 -27.16
CA GLU A 593 1.18 -3.38 -28.00
C GLU A 593 0.68 -1.93 -27.84
N ASN A 594 0.09 -1.40 -28.92
CA ASN A 594 -0.38 -0.03 -28.98
C ASN A 594 -1.80 0.10 -28.39
N ALA A 595 -2.02 1.11 -27.55
CA ALA A 595 -3.36 1.52 -27.13
C ALA A 595 -3.64 2.98 -27.52
N LEU A 596 -4.86 3.28 -27.97
CA LEU A 596 -5.34 4.64 -28.22
C LEU A 596 -6.26 5.04 -27.06
N VAL A 597 -6.01 6.17 -26.41
CA VAL A 597 -6.83 6.64 -25.29
C VAL A 597 -7.46 7.98 -25.64
N LEU A 598 -8.79 8.05 -25.54
CA LEU A 598 -9.57 9.27 -25.70
C LEU A 598 -9.83 9.87 -24.31
N SER A 599 -9.17 10.98 -24.00
CA SER A 599 -9.26 11.63 -22.70
C SER A 599 -10.10 12.91 -22.77
N THR A 600 -11.03 13.02 -21.82
CA THR A 600 -11.85 14.21 -21.58
C THR A 600 -11.65 14.76 -20.16
N GLY A 601 -10.61 14.28 -19.47
CA GLY A 601 -10.24 14.74 -18.13
C GLY A 601 -9.42 13.74 -17.30
N TYR A 602 -9.64 13.77 -15.98
CA TYR A 602 -8.85 13.06 -14.98
C TYR A 602 -8.85 11.53 -15.14
N PHE A 603 -9.96 10.94 -15.60
CA PHE A 603 -10.14 9.48 -15.63
C PHE A 603 -9.59 8.89 -16.93
N GLY A 604 -9.76 9.57 -18.07
CA GLY A 604 -9.07 9.22 -19.31
C GLY A 604 -7.53 9.26 -19.15
N ASP A 605 -7.03 10.29 -18.46
CA ASP A 605 -5.62 10.37 -18.07
C ASP A 605 -5.18 9.21 -17.17
N GLY A 606 -5.97 8.89 -16.13
CA GLY A 606 -5.67 7.78 -15.21
C GLY A 606 -5.67 6.41 -15.89
N PHE A 607 -6.55 6.19 -16.88
CA PHE A 607 -6.57 4.96 -17.67
C PHE A 607 -5.36 4.89 -18.62
N ALA A 608 -4.94 6.01 -19.21
CA ALA A 608 -3.69 6.08 -19.98
C ALA A 608 -2.46 5.73 -19.12
N ASP A 609 -2.40 6.20 -17.88
CA ASP A 609 -1.30 5.89 -16.96
C ASP A 609 -1.33 4.43 -16.46
N CYS A 610 -2.52 3.86 -16.23
CA CYS A 610 -2.69 2.42 -15.97
C CYS A 610 -2.19 1.55 -17.13
N LEU A 611 -2.56 1.88 -18.38
CA LEU A 611 -2.10 1.16 -19.57
C LEU A 611 -0.57 1.22 -19.72
N ARG A 612 0.06 2.37 -19.42
CA ARG A 612 1.53 2.51 -19.38
C ARG A 612 2.17 1.63 -18.32
N ALA A 613 1.56 1.50 -17.13
CA ALA A 613 2.06 0.65 -16.05
C ALA A 613 2.09 -0.85 -16.41
N TYR A 614 1.21 -1.29 -17.31
CA TYR A 614 1.24 -2.64 -17.91
C TYR A 614 2.07 -2.74 -19.21
N GLY A 615 2.82 -1.68 -19.56
CA GLY A 615 3.76 -1.68 -20.69
C GLY A 615 3.16 -1.36 -22.06
N ALA A 616 1.95 -0.79 -22.13
CA ALA A 616 1.32 -0.43 -23.41
C ALA A 616 1.94 0.83 -24.05
N ASN A 617 2.09 0.81 -25.38
CA ASN A 617 2.52 1.95 -26.19
C ASN A 617 1.35 2.93 -26.43
N VAL A 618 0.99 3.66 -25.38
CA VAL A 618 -0.17 4.56 -25.33
C VAL A 618 0.01 5.82 -26.20
N THR A 619 -0.80 5.93 -27.25
CA THR A 619 -1.14 7.22 -27.89
C THR A 619 -2.38 7.79 -27.18
N LYS A 620 -2.38 9.08 -26.84
CA LYS A 620 -3.53 9.77 -26.23
C LYS A 620 -4.01 10.88 -27.15
N LEU A 621 -5.32 11.02 -27.31
CA LEU A 621 -5.98 12.20 -27.87
C LEU A 621 -6.72 12.89 -26.72
N ASP A 622 -6.50 14.19 -26.57
CA ASP A 622 -7.08 15.02 -25.52
C ASP A 622 -8.17 15.92 -26.09
N GLY A 623 -9.34 15.93 -25.48
CA GLY A 623 -10.33 16.97 -25.70
C GLY A 623 -9.90 18.28 -25.02
N GLU A 624 -10.38 19.41 -25.54
CA GLU A 624 -10.29 20.67 -24.80
C GLU A 624 -11.06 20.60 -23.47
N VAL A 625 -10.81 21.54 -22.55
CA VAL A 625 -11.41 21.51 -21.21
C VAL A 625 -12.93 21.73 -21.31
N GLY A 626 -13.68 20.64 -21.21
CA GLY A 626 -15.14 20.65 -21.43
C GLY A 626 -15.58 20.21 -22.83
N GLY A 627 -14.71 19.56 -23.61
CA GLY A 627 -15.05 18.90 -24.87
C GLY A 627 -14.41 17.50 -24.96
N ARG A 628 -14.51 16.89 -26.14
CA ARG A 628 -14.00 15.55 -26.47
C ARG A 628 -13.15 15.55 -27.74
N PRO A 629 -12.22 14.59 -27.92
CA PRO A 629 -11.59 14.34 -29.22
C PRO A 629 -12.66 14.14 -30.32
N GLN A 630 -12.45 14.69 -31.51
CA GLN A 630 -13.43 14.65 -32.60
C GLN A 630 -13.22 13.43 -33.51
N LEU A 631 -14.30 12.90 -34.09
CA LEU A 631 -14.28 11.65 -34.87
C LEU A 631 -13.24 11.63 -36.00
N ALA A 632 -13.03 12.75 -36.70
CA ALA A 632 -12.04 12.87 -37.76
C ALA A 632 -10.57 12.75 -37.25
N GLU A 633 -10.29 13.20 -36.03
CA GLU A 633 -8.97 13.08 -35.40
C GLU A 633 -8.70 11.64 -34.97
N ILE A 634 -9.75 10.97 -34.48
CA ILE A 634 -9.75 9.56 -34.07
C ILE A 634 -9.57 8.65 -35.30
N GLU A 635 -10.33 8.88 -36.37
CA GLU A 635 -10.19 8.18 -37.66
C GLU A 635 -8.79 8.36 -38.26
N LYS A 636 -8.23 9.57 -38.22
CA LYS A 636 -6.86 9.82 -38.65
C LYS A 636 -5.86 8.98 -37.84
N ALA A 637 -5.95 9.02 -36.50
CA ALA A 637 -5.04 8.27 -35.64
C ALA A 637 -5.12 6.74 -35.87
N LEU A 638 -6.34 6.20 -36.02
CA LEU A 638 -6.59 4.79 -36.34
C LEU A 638 -6.04 4.39 -37.72
N SER A 639 -6.07 5.30 -38.70
CA SER A 639 -5.53 5.10 -40.04
C SER A 639 -4.00 5.13 -40.07
N GLU A 640 -3.37 6.01 -39.28
CA GLU A 640 -1.92 6.17 -39.20
C GLU A 640 -1.23 5.03 -38.42
N LYS A 641 -1.93 4.39 -37.47
CA LYS A 641 -1.32 3.44 -36.53
C LYS A 641 -2.30 2.34 -36.12
N LYS A 642 -1.88 1.06 -36.22
CA LYS A 642 -2.64 -0.07 -35.70
C LYS A 642 -2.64 -0.11 -34.17
N PHE A 643 -3.82 -0.17 -33.58
CA PHE A 643 -4.04 -0.26 -32.13
C PHE A 643 -4.67 -1.60 -31.73
N LYS A 644 -4.27 -2.13 -30.59
CA LYS A 644 -4.86 -3.31 -29.95
C LYS A 644 -6.23 -2.98 -29.34
N ILE A 645 -6.28 -1.88 -28.60
CA ILE A 645 -7.51 -1.32 -28.03
C ILE A 645 -7.60 0.18 -28.27
N LEU A 646 -8.82 0.68 -28.32
CA LEU A 646 -9.17 2.07 -28.05
C LEU A 646 -9.86 2.10 -26.68
N THR A 647 -9.45 3.00 -25.78
CA THR A 647 -10.21 3.30 -24.56
C THR A 647 -10.85 4.69 -24.62
N VAL A 648 -12.06 4.79 -24.07
CA VAL A 648 -12.81 6.04 -23.94
C VAL A 648 -13.51 6.08 -22.58
N THR A 649 -13.50 7.22 -21.90
CA THR A 649 -14.33 7.43 -20.72
C THR A 649 -15.69 7.97 -21.15
N HIS A 650 -16.77 7.23 -20.88
CA HIS A 650 -18.11 7.61 -21.34
C HIS A 650 -18.60 8.89 -20.65
N VAL A 651 -18.41 9.00 -19.33
CA VAL A 651 -18.62 10.24 -18.58
C VAL A 651 -17.41 10.49 -17.69
N ASP A 652 -16.55 11.45 -18.05
CA ASP A 652 -15.42 11.81 -17.20
C ASP A 652 -15.91 12.65 -16.01
N THR A 653 -15.79 12.08 -14.82
CA THR A 653 -16.38 12.64 -13.59
C THR A 653 -15.66 13.90 -13.11
N SER A 654 -14.55 14.28 -13.73
CA SER A 654 -13.89 15.56 -13.50
C SER A 654 -14.53 16.69 -14.30
N THR A 655 -14.93 16.49 -15.56
CA THR A 655 -15.44 17.56 -16.45
C THR A 655 -16.95 17.49 -16.68
N GLY A 656 -17.59 16.34 -16.43
CA GLY A 656 -19.00 16.10 -16.77
C GLY A 656 -19.24 15.91 -18.28
N VAL A 657 -18.16 15.73 -19.06
CA VAL A 657 -18.23 15.48 -20.51
C VAL A 657 -18.71 14.06 -20.77
N LEU A 658 -19.76 13.96 -21.59
CA LEU A 658 -20.28 12.75 -22.20
C LEU A 658 -19.54 12.48 -23.52
N SER A 659 -19.07 11.24 -23.72
CA SER A 659 -18.37 10.81 -24.93
C SER A 659 -19.31 9.98 -25.83
N GLU A 660 -19.48 10.40 -27.08
CA GLU A 660 -20.35 9.73 -28.04
C GLU A 660 -19.85 8.34 -28.43
N LEU A 661 -20.53 7.29 -27.98
CA LEU A 661 -20.08 5.90 -28.14
C LEU A 661 -20.51 5.25 -29.46
N LYS A 662 -21.70 5.56 -29.97
CA LYS A 662 -22.31 4.87 -31.12
C LYS A 662 -21.55 5.17 -32.42
N GLU A 663 -21.35 6.44 -32.74
CA GLU A 663 -20.62 6.92 -33.92
C GLU A 663 -19.11 6.66 -33.79
N LEU A 664 -18.57 6.65 -32.56
CA LEU A 664 -17.20 6.23 -32.28
C LEU A 664 -16.99 4.76 -32.61
N ALA A 665 -17.84 3.86 -32.10
CA ALA A 665 -17.72 2.43 -32.36
C ALA A 665 -17.89 2.12 -33.87
N ALA A 666 -18.88 2.72 -34.52
CA ALA A 666 -19.05 2.63 -35.98
C ALA A 666 -17.81 3.14 -36.75
N THR A 667 -17.15 4.19 -36.27
CA THR A 667 -15.89 4.68 -36.85
C THR A 667 -14.74 3.71 -36.64
N VAL A 668 -14.59 3.13 -35.44
CA VAL A 668 -13.55 2.11 -35.17
C VAL A 668 -13.76 0.88 -36.05
N HIS A 669 -14.99 0.33 -36.13
CA HIS A 669 -15.27 -0.84 -36.97
C HIS A 669 -15.05 -0.59 -38.46
N ARG A 670 -15.26 0.64 -38.94
CA ARG A 670 -15.00 1.02 -40.33
C ARG A 670 -13.51 1.20 -40.65
N VAL A 671 -12.73 1.74 -39.72
CA VAL A 671 -11.34 2.20 -39.96
C VAL A 671 -10.29 1.19 -39.47
N SER A 672 -10.53 0.57 -38.31
CA SER A 672 -9.63 -0.41 -37.69
C SER A 672 -10.44 -1.51 -36.98
N PRO A 673 -11.12 -2.41 -37.74
CA PRO A 673 -12.04 -3.41 -37.17
C PRO A 673 -11.42 -4.37 -36.15
N GLU A 674 -10.10 -4.55 -36.17
CA GLU A 674 -9.33 -5.39 -35.21
C GLU A 674 -9.07 -4.70 -33.87
N THR A 675 -9.32 -3.39 -33.75
CA THR A 675 -9.11 -2.62 -32.51
C THR A 675 -10.31 -2.79 -31.59
N LEU A 676 -10.08 -3.28 -30.37
CA LEU A 676 -11.17 -3.48 -29.40
C LEU A 676 -11.68 -2.14 -28.86
N VAL A 677 -12.99 -1.93 -28.81
CA VAL A 677 -13.61 -0.70 -28.25
C VAL A 677 -13.91 -0.91 -26.77
N ILE A 678 -13.15 -0.24 -25.91
CA ILE A 678 -13.23 -0.38 -24.45
C ILE A 678 -13.71 0.93 -23.80
N VAL A 679 -14.72 0.83 -22.95
CA VAL A 679 -15.39 1.99 -22.34
C VAL A 679 -15.21 1.97 -20.82
N ASP A 680 -14.67 3.06 -20.25
CA ASP A 680 -14.88 3.36 -18.83
C ASP A 680 -16.29 3.95 -18.66
N GLY A 681 -17.19 3.08 -18.21
CA GLY A 681 -18.58 3.35 -17.90
C GLY A 681 -18.86 3.56 -16.41
N VAL A 682 -17.83 3.78 -15.56
CA VAL A 682 -17.99 3.96 -14.09
C VAL A 682 -19.01 5.04 -13.75
N CYS A 683 -19.13 6.10 -14.55
CA CYS A 683 -20.03 7.22 -14.28
C CYS A 683 -21.25 7.29 -15.20
N SER A 684 -21.55 6.22 -15.94
CA SER A 684 -22.60 6.20 -16.98
C SER A 684 -23.48 4.94 -17.00
N VAL A 685 -22.96 3.77 -16.61
CA VAL A 685 -23.76 2.53 -16.57
C VAL A 685 -24.93 2.71 -15.62
N ALA A 686 -26.14 2.36 -16.09
CA ALA A 686 -27.43 2.55 -15.43
C ALA A 686 -27.94 4.00 -15.33
N CYS A 687 -27.39 4.95 -16.10
CA CYS A 687 -27.97 6.30 -16.26
C CYS A 687 -27.85 6.92 -17.66
N GLU A 688 -26.77 6.62 -18.39
CA GLU A 688 -26.64 6.89 -19.83
C GLU A 688 -26.94 5.60 -20.61
N GLU A 689 -27.39 5.72 -21.86
CA GLU A 689 -27.57 4.55 -22.72
C GLU A 689 -26.22 3.93 -23.12
N ILE A 690 -26.14 2.60 -23.04
CA ILE A 690 -25.03 1.80 -23.55
C ILE A 690 -25.63 0.53 -24.16
N ALA A 691 -25.85 0.53 -25.47
CA ALA A 691 -26.36 -0.65 -26.19
C ALA A 691 -25.18 -1.51 -26.66
N PHE A 692 -24.66 -2.38 -25.78
CA PHE A 692 -23.39 -3.10 -25.98
C PHE A 692 -23.36 -3.91 -27.27
N ASP A 693 -24.38 -4.73 -27.51
CA ASP A 693 -24.50 -5.58 -28.71
C ASP A 693 -24.77 -4.73 -29.97
N GLU A 694 -25.66 -3.72 -29.89
CA GLU A 694 -26.02 -2.86 -31.05
C GLU A 694 -24.82 -2.05 -31.56
N TRP A 695 -24.04 -1.47 -30.64
CA TRP A 695 -22.89 -0.64 -30.98
C TRP A 695 -21.60 -1.47 -31.13
N GLY A 696 -21.65 -2.79 -30.92
CA GLY A 696 -20.53 -3.70 -31.08
C GLY A 696 -19.34 -3.42 -30.14
N LEU A 697 -19.62 -3.03 -28.90
CA LEU A 697 -18.58 -2.74 -27.90
C LEU A 697 -17.85 -4.03 -27.48
N ASP A 698 -16.56 -3.92 -27.13
CA ASP A 698 -15.77 -5.08 -26.69
C ASP A 698 -15.62 -5.19 -25.19
N GLY A 699 -15.68 -4.06 -24.48
CA GLY A 699 -15.56 -4.04 -23.03
C GLY A 699 -16.18 -2.79 -22.44
N VAL A 700 -16.97 -2.94 -21.38
CA VAL A 700 -17.38 -1.82 -20.53
C VAL A 700 -17.01 -2.14 -19.09
N VAL A 701 -16.31 -1.22 -18.42
CA VAL A 701 -15.94 -1.33 -17.00
C VAL A 701 -16.71 -0.32 -16.16
N THR A 702 -17.14 -0.71 -14.96
CA THR A 702 -17.95 0.14 -14.07
C THR A 702 -17.80 -0.28 -12.59
N ALA A 703 -18.55 0.38 -11.70
CA ALA A 703 -18.49 0.14 -10.25
C ALA A 703 -19.87 0.24 -9.59
N SER A 704 -20.04 -0.41 -8.44
CA SER A 704 -21.30 -0.41 -7.69
C SER A 704 -21.77 0.98 -7.23
N GLN A 705 -20.86 1.83 -6.73
CA GLN A 705 -21.18 3.08 -6.01
C GLN A 705 -21.55 4.29 -6.87
N LYS A 706 -22.14 4.04 -8.03
CA LYS A 706 -22.50 5.04 -9.05
C LYS A 706 -23.98 4.88 -9.39
N ALA A 707 -24.43 5.13 -10.62
CA ALA A 707 -25.86 5.05 -10.96
C ALA A 707 -26.50 3.65 -10.78
N ILE A 708 -25.72 2.60 -10.53
CA ILE A 708 -26.20 1.28 -10.06
C ILE A 708 -26.79 1.36 -8.62
N GLY A 709 -26.34 2.30 -7.79
CA GLY A 709 -26.94 2.59 -6.47
C GLY A 709 -26.51 1.66 -5.33
N VAL A 710 -25.34 1.02 -5.43
CA VAL A 710 -24.91 -0.07 -4.52
C VAL A 710 -23.59 0.29 -3.82
N PRO A 711 -23.39 0.00 -2.51
CA PRO A 711 -22.18 0.38 -1.79
C PRO A 711 -20.85 -0.02 -2.43
N ALA A 712 -19.81 0.78 -2.18
CA ALA A 712 -18.52 0.70 -2.86
C ALA A 712 -17.76 -0.58 -2.50
N GLY A 713 -17.37 -1.37 -3.50
CA GLY A 713 -16.56 -2.57 -3.29
C GLY A 713 -16.68 -3.65 -4.36
N LEU A 714 -17.44 -3.43 -5.44
CA LEU A 714 -17.44 -4.28 -6.63
C LEU A 714 -16.93 -3.51 -7.85
N SER A 715 -15.93 -4.09 -8.51
CA SER A 715 -15.56 -3.78 -9.88
C SER A 715 -16.41 -4.67 -10.78
N ILE A 716 -17.20 -4.05 -11.65
CA ILE A 716 -18.13 -4.73 -12.55
C ILE A 716 -17.61 -4.53 -13.97
N SER A 717 -17.63 -5.54 -14.80
CA SER A 717 -17.19 -5.45 -16.20
C SER A 717 -17.96 -6.40 -17.08
N PHE A 718 -18.15 -6.03 -18.34
CA PHE A 718 -18.79 -6.86 -19.35
C PHE A 718 -17.92 -6.84 -20.60
N PHE A 719 -17.56 -8.02 -21.11
CA PHE A 719 -16.64 -8.17 -22.25
C PHE A 719 -17.26 -9.05 -23.33
N SER A 720 -17.07 -8.67 -24.60
CA SER A 720 -17.51 -9.43 -25.78
C SER A 720 -16.78 -10.77 -25.88
N GLY A 721 -17.32 -11.74 -26.63
CA GLY A 721 -16.57 -12.96 -26.95
C GLY A 721 -15.21 -12.68 -27.59
N ARG A 722 -15.12 -11.61 -28.39
CA ARG A 722 -13.86 -11.14 -29.01
C ARG A 722 -12.84 -10.67 -27.97
N ALA A 723 -13.25 -9.90 -26.97
CA ALA A 723 -12.37 -9.49 -25.86
C ALA A 723 -11.97 -10.68 -24.96
N VAL A 724 -12.90 -11.60 -24.66
CA VAL A 724 -12.61 -12.79 -23.85
C VAL A 724 -11.61 -13.72 -24.57
N ALA A 725 -11.77 -13.95 -25.87
CA ALA A 725 -10.81 -14.70 -26.68
C ALA A 725 -9.46 -13.96 -26.79
N ALA A 726 -9.46 -12.64 -26.95
CA ALA A 726 -8.24 -11.82 -26.93
C ALA A 726 -7.46 -11.90 -25.60
N ALA A 727 -8.15 -12.13 -24.49
CA ALA A 727 -7.55 -12.28 -23.16
C ALA A 727 -7.01 -13.68 -22.86
N ILE A 728 -7.65 -14.74 -23.36
CA ILE A 728 -7.46 -16.11 -22.88
C ILE A 728 -6.83 -17.04 -23.94
N GLU A 729 -7.16 -16.83 -25.21
CA GLU A 729 -6.88 -17.76 -26.31
C GLU A 729 -5.82 -17.19 -27.27
N ASN A 730 -5.97 -15.93 -27.68
CA ASN A 730 -5.12 -15.28 -28.68
C ASN A 730 -3.90 -14.54 -28.08
N ARG A 731 -3.70 -14.63 -26.77
CA ARG A 731 -2.68 -13.90 -26.00
C ARG A 731 -1.37 -14.68 -25.96
N LYS A 732 -0.26 -14.03 -26.36
CA LYS A 732 1.05 -14.69 -26.58
C LYS A 732 1.88 -14.79 -25.30
N THR A 733 1.77 -13.78 -24.44
CA THR A 733 2.43 -13.73 -23.12
C THR A 733 1.46 -14.07 -21.98
N PRO A 734 1.94 -14.59 -20.83
CA PRO A 734 1.12 -14.78 -19.65
C PRO A 734 0.55 -13.45 -19.13
N ILE A 735 -0.70 -13.48 -18.63
CA ILE A 735 -1.33 -12.33 -17.97
C ILE A 735 -0.47 -11.93 -16.73
N PRO A 736 0.05 -10.69 -16.64
CA PRO A 736 0.97 -10.25 -15.58
C PRO A 736 0.30 -9.97 -14.22
N ALA A 737 -1.00 -10.28 -14.06
CA ALA A 737 -1.75 -10.07 -12.82
C ALA A 737 -2.51 -11.34 -12.40
N TYR A 738 -2.20 -11.89 -11.22
CA TYR A 738 -2.83 -13.13 -10.76
C TYR A 738 -4.30 -12.96 -10.37
N PHE A 739 -4.63 -11.96 -9.54
CA PHE A 739 -6.00 -11.74 -9.06
C PHE A 739 -6.91 -11.08 -10.11
N ALA A 740 -6.37 -10.23 -10.99
CA ALA A 740 -7.13 -9.59 -12.07
C ALA A 740 -7.23 -10.44 -13.35
N SER A 741 -6.76 -11.70 -13.31
CA SER A 741 -6.73 -12.59 -14.48
C SER A 741 -8.13 -13.02 -14.93
N LEU A 742 -8.53 -12.61 -16.14
CA LEU A 742 -9.73 -13.11 -16.81
C LEU A 742 -9.62 -14.61 -17.10
N LYS A 743 -8.41 -15.14 -17.33
CA LYS A 743 -8.17 -16.59 -17.45
C LYS A 743 -8.54 -17.35 -16.17
N ASN A 744 -8.36 -16.74 -14.99
CA ASN A 744 -8.74 -17.32 -13.72
C ASN A 744 -10.24 -17.10 -13.42
N TRP A 745 -10.80 -15.92 -13.73
CA TRP A 745 -12.19 -15.59 -13.40
C TRP A 745 -13.24 -16.11 -14.38
N THR A 746 -12.92 -16.30 -15.67
CA THR A 746 -13.93 -16.69 -16.69
C THR A 746 -14.60 -18.04 -16.40
N PRO A 747 -13.87 -19.11 -16.00
CA PRO A 747 -14.51 -20.36 -15.58
C PRO A 747 -15.42 -20.18 -14.35
N ILE A 748 -15.07 -19.25 -13.46
CA ILE A 748 -15.81 -18.99 -12.22
C ILE A 748 -17.12 -18.25 -12.51
N MET A 749 -17.07 -17.18 -13.31
CA MET A 749 -18.26 -16.43 -13.71
C MET A 749 -19.20 -17.31 -14.55
N LYS A 750 -18.68 -18.07 -15.52
CA LYS A 750 -19.48 -19.01 -16.32
C LYS A 750 -20.16 -20.09 -15.46
N ASN A 751 -19.49 -20.59 -14.42
CA ASN A 751 -20.11 -21.54 -13.50
C ASN A 751 -21.19 -20.90 -12.63
N TYR A 752 -20.94 -19.75 -12.00
CA TYR A 752 -21.97 -19.07 -11.19
C TYR A 752 -23.18 -18.66 -12.04
N GLU A 753 -22.98 -18.10 -13.24
CA GLU A 753 -24.05 -17.77 -14.19
C GLU A 753 -24.86 -19.03 -14.57
N ALA A 754 -24.19 -20.17 -14.79
CA ALA A 754 -24.80 -21.48 -14.99
C ALA A 754 -25.27 -22.19 -13.69
N LYS A 755 -25.39 -21.46 -12.56
CA LYS A 755 -25.88 -21.95 -11.24
C LYS A 755 -25.06 -23.13 -10.66
N LYS A 756 -23.77 -23.21 -10.96
CA LYS A 756 -22.82 -24.23 -10.49
C LYS A 756 -21.83 -23.63 -9.48
N PRO A 757 -21.50 -24.33 -8.38
CA PRO A 757 -20.47 -23.88 -7.46
C PRO A 757 -19.09 -23.89 -8.13
N SER A 758 -18.28 -22.86 -7.88
CA SER A 758 -16.91 -22.74 -8.38
C SER A 758 -16.08 -21.86 -7.47
N TYR A 759 -14.76 -22.02 -7.48
CA TYR A 759 -13.87 -21.26 -6.59
C TYR A 759 -12.54 -20.91 -7.25
N PHE A 760 -12.09 -19.67 -7.01
CA PHE A 760 -10.74 -19.16 -7.28
C PHE A 760 -10.30 -18.25 -6.13
N ALA A 761 -11.13 -17.26 -5.82
CA ALA A 761 -11.04 -16.41 -4.64
C ALA A 761 -12.45 -16.08 -4.13
N THR A 762 -12.57 -15.77 -2.84
CA THR A 762 -13.87 -15.50 -2.19
C THR A 762 -14.48 -14.17 -2.69
N PRO A 763 -15.67 -14.20 -3.35
CA PRO A 763 -16.43 -12.97 -3.60
C PRO A 763 -17.02 -12.43 -2.29
N SER A 764 -17.34 -11.13 -2.22
CA SER A 764 -17.99 -10.55 -1.03
C SER A 764 -19.51 -10.83 -1.05
N PRO A 765 -20.07 -11.69 -0.17
CA PRO A 765 -21.46 -12.11 -0.30
C PRO A 765 -22.44 -10.94 -0.09
N GLN A 766 -22.20 -10.12 0.93
CA GLN A 766 -23.06 -8.97 1.26
C GLN A 766 -23.14 -7.95 0.12
N LEU A 767 -22.03 -7.69 -0.59
CA LEU A 767 -22.04 -6.78 -1.74
C LEU A 767 -22.73 -7.41 -2.97
N ILE A 768 -22.67 -8.73 -3.15
CA ILE A 768 -23.40 -9.42 -4.22
C ILE A 768 -24.91 -9.45 -3.94
N HIS A 769 -25.35 -9.62 -2.68
CA HIS A 769 -26.76 -9.44 -2.27
C HIS A 769 -27.23 -8.00 -2.52
N ALA A 770 -26.44 -6.99 -2.14
CA ALA A 770 -26.73 -5.59 -2.42
C ALA A 770 -26.81 -5.29 -3.92
N LEU A 771 -25.92 -5.89 -4.74
CA LEU A 771 -25.97 -5.76 -6.20
C LEU A 771 -27.17 -6.49 -6.82
N HIS A 772 -27.54 -7.67 -6.32
CA HIS A 772 -28.78 -8.38 -6.72
C HIS A 772 -30.01 -7.51 -6.44
N THR A 773 -30.08 -6.89 -5.26
CA THR A 773 -31.16 -5.97 -4.89
C THR A 773 -31.20 -4.74 -5.81
N GLY A 774 -30.09 -4.03 -5.99
CA GLY A 774 -30.02 -2.82 -6.82
C GLY A 774 -30.32 -3.09 -8.30
N LEU A 775 -29.82 -4.19 -8.85
CA LEU A 775 -30.15 -4.61 -10.21
C LEU A 775 -31.63 -5.02 -10.34
N THR A 776 -32.18 -5.74 -9.37
CA THR A 776 -33.61 -6.11 -9.36
C THR A 776 -34.49 -4.86 -9.32
N GLN A 777 -34.13 -3.85 -8.53
CA GLN A 777 -34.80 -2.54 -8.52
C GLN A 777 -34.72 -1.83 -9.87
N ILE A 778 -33.55 -1.81 -10.52
CA ILE A 778 -33.37 -1.25 -11.87
C ILE A 778 -34.34 -1.89 -12.89
N PHE A 779 -34.54 -3.21 -12.82
CA PHE A 779 -35.43 -3.94 -13.73
C PHE A 779 -36.90 -4.03 -13.29
N THR A 780 -37.33 -3.23 -12.30
CA THR A 780 -38.77 -3.01 -12.04
C THR A 780 -39.46 -2.21 -13.16
N LYS A 781 -38.68 -1.53 -14.00
CA LYS A 781 -39.09 -0.75 -15.16
C LYS A 781 -38.20 -1.07 -16.38
N PRO A 782 -38.65 -0.77 -17.61
CA PRO A 782 -37.77 -0.73 -18.78
C PRO A 782 -36.59 0.21 -18.57
N LEU A 783 -35.39 -0.20 -19.02
CA LEU A 783 -34.16 0.58 -18.80
C LEU A 783 -34.21 1.96 -19.47
N ALA A 784 -34.92 2.10 -20.59
CA ALA A 784 -35.19 3.38 -21.25
C ALA A 784 -35.94 4.39 -20.37
N GLU A 785 -36.88 3.95 -19.51
CA GLU A 785 -37.53 4.86 -18.54
C GLU A 785 -36.54 5.41 -17.51
N ARG A 786 -35.52 4.62 -17.16
CA ARG A 786 -34.46 5.03 -16.22
C ARG A 786 -33.55 6.08 -16.86
N PHE A 787 -33.15 5.89 -18.12
CA PHE A 787 -32.37 6.87 -18.86
C PHE A 787 -33.16 8.18 -19.04
N GLN A 788 -34.42 8.09 -19.45
CA GLN A 788 -35.32 9.23 -19.60
C GLN A 788 -35.49 10.02 -18.29
N GLY A 789 -35.67 9.34 -17.15
CA GLY A 789 -35.73 10.00 -15.84
C GLY A 789 -34.44 10.74 -15.45
N HIS A 790 -33.26 10.22 -15.82
CA HIS A 790 -32.00 10.94 -15.64
C HIS A 790 -31.89 12.15 -16.57
N ILE A 791 -32.32 12.03 -17.83
CA ILE A 791 -32.37 13.15 -18.79
C ILE A 791 -33.26 14.28 -18.25
N GLU A 792 -34.45 13.97 -17.73
CA GLU A 792 -35.38 14.95 -17.17
C GLU A 792 -34.82 15.67 -15.93
N VAL A 793 -34.23 14.92 -14.99
CA VAL A 793 -33.57 15.51 -13.81
C VAL A 793 -32.37 16.36 -14.21
N SER A 794 -31.55 15.89 -15.16
CA SER A 794 -30.41 16.65 -15.67
C SER A 794 -30.87 17.95 -16.32
N ASN A 795 -31.90 17.93 -17.16
CA ASN A 795 -32.45 19.12 -17.79
C ASN A 795 -32.98 20.13 -16.77
N LYS A 796 -33.65 19.66 -15.69
CA LYS A 796 -34.07 20.51 -14.57
C LYS A 796 -32.87 21.15 -13.85
N VAL A 797 -31.81 20.39 -13.57
CA VAL A 797 -30.58 20.90 -12.95
C VAL A 797 -29.85 21.87 -13.87
N LYS A 798 -29.54 21.47 -15.10
CA LYS A 798 -28.87 22.28 -16.14
C LYS A 798 -29.59 23.63 -16.33
N LYS A 799 -30.93 23.62 -16.41
CA LYS A 799 -31.74 24.86 -16.47
C LYS A 799 -31.56 25.69 -15.21
N ALA A 800 -31.72 25.13 -14.02
CA ALA A 800 -31.59 25.88 -12.76
C ALA A 800 -30.19 26.49 -12.56
N ILE A 801 -29.12 25.80 -13.01
CA ILE A 801 -27.76 26.34 -13.02
C ILE A 801 -27.63 27.53 -14.00
N THR A 802 -28.24 27.42 -15.18
CA THR A 802 -28.25 28.48 -16.20
C THR A 802 -29.09 29.69 -15.76
N ASP A 803 -30.23 29.45 -15.08
CA ASP A 803 -31.09 30.47 -14.47
C ASP A 803 -30.39 31.23 -13.32
N MET A 804 -29.31 30.67 -12.74
CA MET A 804 -28.42 31.35 -11.78
C MET A 804 -27.25 32.09 -12.46
N GLY A 805 -27.20 32.16 -13.80
CA GLY A 805 -26.11 32.79 -14.56
C GLY A 805 -24.80 32.00 -14.58
N LEU A 806 -24.79 30.77 -14.05
CA LEU A 806 -23.59 29.93 -13.95
C LEU A 806 -23.32 29.17 -15.25
N LYS A 807 -22.07 28.76 -15.45
CA LYS A 807 -21.63 28.01 -16.64
C LYS A 807 -21.35 26.55 -16.30
N ILE A 808 -21.75 25.64 -17.18
CA ILE A 808 -21.41 24.22 -17.10
C ILE A 808 -20.00 24.03 -17.70
N VAL A 809 -19.23 23.07 -17.18
CA VAL A 809 -17.86 22.79 -17.67
C VAL A 809 -17.89 22.15 -19.05
N ALA A 810 -18.70 21.11 -19.25
CA ALA A 810 -18.95 20.53 -20.57
C ALA A 810 -19.69 21.54 -21.47
N THR A 811 -19.05 21.89 -22.59
CA THR A 811 -19.29 23.14 -23.34
C THR A 811 -20.47 23.05 -24.31
N LYS A 812 -20.64 21.91 -24.99
CA LYS A 812 -21.75 21.64 -25.89
C LYS A 812 -22.88 20.91 -25.15
N PRO A 813 -24.17 21.24 -25.32
CA PRO A 813 -25.27 20.57 -24.63
C PRO A 813 -25.32 19.04 -24.83
N GLU A 814 -25.00 18.57 -26.03
CA GLU A 814 -24.90 17.15 -26.39
C GLU A 814 -23.74 16.42 -25.69
N ASP A 815 -22.68 17.15 -25.33
CA ASP A 815 -21.52 16.62 -24.60
C ASP A 815 -21.72 16.69 -23.07
N GLN A 816 -22.92 17.00 -22.55
CA GLN A 816 -23.18 17.14 -21.10
C GLN A 816 -23.93 15.93 -20.52
N ALA A 817 -23.30 15.21 -19.58
CA ALA A 817 -23.87 14.04 -18.92
C ALA A 817 -25.26 14.25 -18.25
N HIS A 818 -26.01 13.15 -18.12
CA HIS A 818 -27.36 13.11 -17.54
C HIS A 818 -27.42 12.75 -16.06
N ALA A 819 -26.30 12.31 -15.46
CA ALA A 819 -26.28 11.93 -14.03
C ALA A 819 -25.27 12.72 -13.16
N MET A 820 -24.59 13.71 -13.73
CA MET A 820 -23.89 14.74 -12.95
C MET A 820 -23.75 16.05 -13.73
N THR A 821 -23.49 17.16 -13.04
CA THR A 821 -23.17 18.45 -13.64
C THR A 821 -21.94 19.06 -12.96
N ALA A 822 -20.94 19.43 -13.77
CA ALA A 822 -19.79 20.21 -13.33
C ALA A 822 -20.06 21.69 -13.60
N ILE A 823 -19.97 22.52 -12.57
CA ILE A 823 -20.49 23.90 -12.54
C ILE A 823 -19.35 24.86 -12.21
N TYR A 824 -18.97 25.72 -13.15
CA TYR A 824 -18.04 26.82 -12.88
C TYR A 824 -18.62 27.76 -11.84
N LEU A 825 -17.77 28.17 -10.89
CA LEU A 825 -18.10 29.20 -9.93
C LEU A 825 -17.93 30.60 -10.55
N PRO A 826 -18.63 31.62 -10.02
CA PRO A 826 -18.41 33.02 -10.40
C PRO A 826 -16.96 33.48 -10.18
N ASP A 827 -16.50 34.45 -10.95
CA ASP A 827 -15.18 35.05 -10.74
C ASP A 827 -15.05 35.63 -9.32
N GLY A 828 -13.97 35.26 -8.63
CA GLY A 828 -13.73 35.61 -7.22
C GLY A 828 -14.33 34.64 -6.19
N VAL A 829 -15.16 33.67 -6.59
CA VAL A 829 -15.74 32.66 -5.70
C VAL A 829 -15.04 31.31 -5.88
N GLY A 830 -14.45 30.77 -4.81
CA GLY A 830 -13.78 29.47 -4.81
C GLY A 830 -14.63 28.34 -4.23
N ALA A 831 -14.24 27.09 -4.50
CA ALA A 831 -14.86 25.93 -3.86
C ALA A 831 -14.84 25.98 -2.32
N PRO A 832 -13.79 26.51 -1.64
CA PRO A 832 -13.80 26.71 -0.18
C PRO A 832 -14.89 27.67 0.32
N ASP A 833 -15.38 28.58 -0.52
CA ASP A 833 -16.38 29.57 -0.12
C ASP A 833 -17.81 29.02 -0.16
N VAL A 834 -18.05 27.98 -0.97
CA VAL A 834 -19.40 27.43 -1.24
C VAL A 834 -19.60 26.05 -0.60
N LEU A 835 -18.61 25.15 -0.65
CA LEU A 835 -18.78 23.77 -0.16
C LEU A 835 -19.07 23.66 1.36
N PRO A 836 -18.46 24.47 2.25
CA PRO A 836 -18.82 24.45 3.68
C PRO A 836 -20.24 24.98 3.95
N LYS A 837 -20.72 25.92 3.13
CA LYS A 837 -22.06 26.51 3.25
C LYS A 837 -23.15 25.54 2.80
N LEU A 838 -22.89 24.77 1.74
CA LEU A 838 -23.70 23.61 1.34
C LEU A 838 -23.75 22.57 2.46
N ALA A 839 -22.59 22.20 3.03
CA ALA A 839 -22.50 21.22 4.10
C ALA A 839 -23.28 21.65 5.37
N ALA A 840 -23.22 22.93 5.73
CA ALA A 840 -24.01 23.51 6.82
C ALA A 840 -25.53 23.47 6.56
N LYS A 841 -25.96 23.42 5.30
CA LYS A 841 -27.36 23.21 4.86
C LYS A 841 -27.70 21.72 4.65
N GLY A 842 -26.82 20.82 5.07
CA GLY A 842 -27.03 19.38 4.95
C GLY A 842 -27.02 18.86 3.52
N VAL A 843 -26.17 19.43 2.65
CA VAL A 843 -25.96 19.01 1.25
C VAL A 843 -24.45 18.90 0.97
N VAL A 844 -23.99 17.82 0.33
CA VAL A 844 -22.56 17.60 0.06
C VAL A 844 -22.29 17.50 -1.43
N PHE A 845 -21.67 18.54 -2.01
CA PHE A 845 -21.11 18.54 -3.37
C PHE A 845 -19.58 18.33 -3.33
N ALA A 846 -18.98 18.01 -4.47
CA ALA A 846 -17.53 17.82 -4.59
C ALA A 846 -16.83 19.02 -5.24
N GLY A 847 -15.58 19.27 -4.84
CA GLY A 847 -14.70 20.19 -5.57
C GLY A 847 -14.28 19.63 -6.93
N GLY A 848 -13.84 20.52 -7.81
CA GLY A 848 -13.21 20.17 -9.08
C GLY A 848 -11.90 19.39 -8.92
N ILE A 849 -11.59 18.53 -9.89
CA ILE A 849 -10.38 17.67 -9.91
C ILE A 849 -9.68 17.63 -11.27
N HIS A 850 -10.22 18.30 -12.30
CA HIS A 850 -9.58 18.41 -13.60
C HIS A 850 -8.28 19.24 -13.50
N LYS A 851 -7.15 18.68 -13.97
CA LYS A 851 -5.79 19.17 -13.70
C LYS A 851 -5.59 20.67 -13.97
N ALA A 852 -6.21 21.20 -15.03
CA ALA A 852 -6.07 22.60 -15.44
C ALA A 852 -7.03 23.61 -14.76
N ILE A 853 -8.13 23.16 -14.16
CA ILE A 853 -9.21 24.06 -13.66
C ILE A 853 -9.75 23.73 -12.26
N ALA A 854 -9.22 22.71 -11.56
CA ALA A 854 -9.69 22.21 -10.26
C ALA A 854 -10.28 23.24 -9.26
N PRO A 855 -9.66 24.40 -8.96
CA PRO A 855 -10.22 25.35 -7.99
C PRO A 855 -11.42 26.17 -8.49
N LYS A 856 -11.69 26.20 -9.81
CA LYS A 856 -12.66 27.12 -10.45
C LYS A 856 -14.11 26.60 -10.48
N TYR A 857 -14.37 25.37 -10.03
CA TYR A 857 -15.66 24.71 -10.26
C TYR A 857 -15.98 23.67 -9.19
N ILE A 858 -17.26 23.34 -9.08
CA ILE A 858 -17.80 22.28 -8.21
C ILE A 858 -18.54 21.24 -9.04
N ARG A 859 -18.86 20.09 -8.44
CA ARG A 859 -19.49 18.95 -9.10
C ARG A 859 -20.66 18.43 -8.27
N PHE A 860 -21.83 18.46 -8.89
CA PHE A 860 -23.11 17.98 -8.37
C PHE A 860 -23.43 16.64 -9.07
N GLY A 861 -23.51 15.55 -8.30
CA GLY A 861 -24.01 14.25 -8.78
C GLY A 861 -25.50 14.10 -8.55
N HIS A 862 -26.23 13.61 -9.55
CA HIS A 862 -27.67 13.34 -9.51
C HIS A 862 -27.95 11.95 -10.08
N MET A 863 -27.60 10.93 -9.29
CA MET A 863 -27.69 9.51 -9.62
C MET A 863 -28.65 8.76 -8.69
N GLY A 864 -29.13 7.60 -9.15
CA GLY A 864 -29.86 6.65 -8.30
C GLY A 864 -31.09 7.26 -7.63
N VAL A 865 -31.34 6.91 -6.37
CA VAL A 865 -32.49 7.43 -5.60
C VAL A 865 -32.48 8.95 -5.45
N SER A 866 -31.30 9.60 -5.40
CA SER A 866 -31.22 11.06 -5.32
C SER A 866 -31.77 11.81 -6.54
N ALA A 867 -31.91 11.13 -7.68
CA ALA A 867 -32.53 11.69 -8.89
C ALA A 867 -33.92 11.08 -9.15
N LEU A 868 -34.03 9.76 -9.06
CA LEU A 868 -35.21 9.02 -9.55
C LEU A 868 -36.28 8.75 -8.49
N ASP A 869 -36.02 9.03 -7.21
CA ASP A 869 -37.02 9.02 -6.15
C ASP A 869 -37.43 10.47 -5.80
N PRO A 870 -38.48 11.02 -6.46
CA PRO A 870 -38.92 12.38 -6.21
C PRO A 870 -39.45 12.59 -4.79
N SER A 871 -39.77 11.51 -4.06
CA SER A 871 -40.26 11.60 -2.69
C SER A 871 -39.18 12.03 -1.69
N ARG A 872 -37.90 11.89 -2.06
CA ARG A 872 -36.75 12.37 -1.28
C ARG A 872 -36.46 13.87 -1.43
N ASN A 873 -36.96 14.53 -2.49
CA ASN A 873 -36.79 15.97 -2.74
C ASN A 873 -35.31 16.45 -2.67
N HIS A 874 -34.37 15.58 -3.02
CA HIS A 874 -32.93 15.81 -2.89
C HIS A 874 -32.41 16.88 -3.87
N ILE A 875 -32.91 16.89 -5.11
CA ILE A 875 -32.48 17.83 -6.15
C ILE A 875 -32.92 19.27 -5.81
N GLU A 876 -34.14 19.43 -5.33
CA GLU A 876 -34.76 20.70 -4.94
C GLU A 876 -34.02 21.30 -3.73
N LYS A 877 -33.77 20.48 -2.71
CA LYS A 877 -32.95 20.84 -1.54
C LYS A 877 -31.57 21.33 -1.97
N ALA A 878 -30.93 20.63 -2.91
CA ALA A 878 -29.60 20.95 -3.39
C ALA A 878 -29.52 22.24 -4.21
N LEU A 879 -30.48 22.47 -5.12
CA LEU A 879 -30.54 23.68 -5.93
C LEU A 879 -30.82 24.93 -5.07
N ASN A 880 -31.70 24.83 -4.07
CA ASN A 880 -31.94 25.90 -3.11
C ASN A 880 -30.69 26.18 -2.25
N ALA A 881 -30.10 25.14 -1.66
CA ALA A 881 -28.89 25.27 -0.85
C ALA A 881 -27.70 25.84 -1.63
N LEU A 882 -27.58 25.52 -2.93
CA LEU A 882 -26.57 26.10 -3.82
C LEU A 882 -26.81 27.61 -4.03
N LYS A 883 -28.05 28.00 -4.37
CA LYS A 883 -28.42 29.41 -4.59
C LYS A 883 -28.14 30.27 -3.35
N GLU A 884 -28.52 29.78 -2.19
CA GLU A 884 -28.26 30.44 -0.90
C GLU A 884 -26.76 30.50 -0.58
N SER A 885 -26.03 29.40 -0.76
CA SER A 885 -24.59 29.34 -0.48
C SER A 885 -23.75 30.24 -1.39
N LEU A 886 -24.21 30.47 -2.63
CA LEU A 886 -23.61 31.44 -3.54
C LEU A 886 -23.91 32.89 -3.12
N ALA A 887 -25.14 33.20 -2.71
CA ALA A 887 -25.51 34.50 -2.17
C ALA A 887 -24.70 34.85 -0.90
N GLU A 888 -24.53 33.88 0.00
CA GLU A 888 -23.66 33.97 1.18
C GLU A 888 -22.15 33.99 0.83
N ALA A 889 -21.77 33.65 -0.40
CA ALA A 889 -20.42 33.86 -0.93
C ALA A 889 -20.26 35.20 -1.69
N GLY A 890 -21.27 36.07 -1.64
CA GLY A 890 -21.26 37.40 -2.25
C GLY A 890 -21.71 37.47 -3.71
N TYR A 891 -22.08 36.33 -4.31
CA TYR A 891 -22.60 36.31 -5.68
C TYR A 891 -24.06 36.79 -5.73
N LYS A 892 -24.36 37.69 -6.66
CA LYS A 892 -25.72 38.09 -7.00
C LYS A 892 -25.99 37.67 -8.45
N ALA A 893 -26.90 36.71 -8.61
CA ALA A 893 -27.48 36.33 -9.89
C ALA A 893 -28.50 37.37 -10.36
#